data_AF-A0A4Q0Q641-F1
#
_entry.id   AF-A0A4Q0Q641-F1
#
_cell.length_a   1.000
_cell.length_b   1.000
_cell.length_c   1.000
_cell.angle_alpha   90.00
_cell.angle_beta   90.00
_cell.angle_gamma   90.00
#
_symmetry.space_group_name_H-M   'P 1'
#
loop_
_entity.id
_entity.type
_entity.pdbx_description
1 polymer ?
#
loop_
_entity_poly.entity_id
_entity_poly.type
_entity_poly.pdbx_seq_one_letter_code
_entity_poly.pdbx_strand_id
1 'polypeptide(L)'
;MAKGRREIILIRSLKDSDLGIFDAHRGSASSKQRAININSITAEQLLSKAMFRAGGCMLDCICTYQDASDRSHRHFGKVHKNWRLGGNKLEGAIYGSIDSADFVLIRSIEGNDGKSPVSITFVARSTAAAAHAALSKLMTGQLRQSMAVVGKGDAGFADIAAMCPAPPEPAGKPVKVRKRSSETPPVAVPPMPLTAPQKKHSRTVKEKVRSPHIIEQMLKASGDMSAPAQLDFLDTVEQLADQLRKILLRTGRIIRIDKDHAGLWSRVAGQKIGFVDGGMANLSMVGAAPVAVRVGGYIVTPGDKSQQREKFITLKKLIAELYANTDGGVYNGSFPDVGALRDAARISIEAAGGVKVLQEYPDTNWLFMHGSLVNPVSRYTDVMKDRKVRYAFPDFSTAALQELLPEEEHQRTGREANFISVYLRQLELLLESKAVVCGVVERESHSTSVIRQIIQSLDDDAIRGLLPLPPEQWKDWFLSAVDPSDDEDGHGQRITDPLLFRCVLEPGEALLPVKIDRNELRRAPDAWKDKIGQYPTPFVSYTQPTEWNAPVRLEMFEKDLGRFEETASLVLHCSLLLPRYAFPVGLDIVDKFAKIPDWMSRPVNTNTVVQSLKRALDRGDTRLFDSLRRMLCGSQREWLLRPGIYR
;
A
#
# COMPACT_ATOMS: atom_id res chain seq x y z
N MET A 1 52.53 -1.14 -16.05
CA MET A 1 52.47 -2.31 -15.14
C MET A 1 51.68 -1.91 -13.91
N ALA A 2 50.48 -2.46 -13.72
CA ALA A 2 49.61 -2.09 -12.60
C ALA A 2 50.21 -2.66 -11.30
N LYS A 3 50.53 -1.79 -10.32
CA LYS A 3 50.79 -2.19 -8.93
C LYS A 3 49.68 -3.17 -8.52
N GLY A 4 50.05 -4.38 -8.10
CA GLY A 4 49.10 -5.41 -7.71
C GLY A 4 48.11 -4.86 -6.69
N ARG A 5 46.83 -4.80 -7.05
CA ARG A 5 45.76 -4.34 -6.14
C ARG A 5 45.72 -5.33 -4.97
N ARG A 6 45.74 -4.80 -3.75
CA ARG A 6 45.74 -5.61 -2.52
C ARG A 6 44.41 -6.36 -2.42
N GLU A 7 44.46 -7.62 -2.05
CA GLU A 7 43.25 -8.42 -1.83
C GLU A 7 42.64 -8.08 -0.46
N ILE A 8 41.31 -8.04 -0.38
CA ILE A 8 40.55 -7.71 0.83
C ILE A 8 39.38 -8.69 1.03
N ILE A 9 39.05 -8.96 2.29
CA ILE A 9 37.85 -9.69 2.69
C ILE A 9 37.02 -8.79 3.60
N LEU A 10 35.81 -8.49 3.16
CA LEU A 10 34.83 -7.76 3.93
C LEU A 10 34.02 -8.78 4.73
N ILE A 11 33.89 -8.55 6.02
CA ILE A 11 33.18 -9.44 6.93
C ILE A 11 31.99 -8.65 7.46
N ARG A 12 30.80 -9.23 7.34
CA ARG A 12 29.58 -8.64 7.90
C ARG A 12 28.85 -9.66 8.75
N SER A 13 28.52 -9.27 9.98
CA SER A 13 27.53 -9.97 10.78
C SER A 13 26.14 -9.55 10.29
N LEU A 14 25.36 -10.53 9.83
CA LEU A 14 24.05 -10.36 9.22
C LEU A 14 23.05 -9.82 10.24
N LYS A 15 22.15 -8.96 9.77
CA LYS A 15 21.00 -8.45 10.53
C LYS A 15 19.71 -8.95 9.87
N ASP A 16 18.58 -8.86 10.57
CA ASP A 16 17.25 -9.21 10.04
C ASP A 16 16.96 -8.54 8.69
N SER A 17 17.44 -7.31 8.51
CA SER A 17 17.29 -6.55 7.26
C SER A 17 18.06 -7.14 6.07
N ASP A 18 19.10 -7.92 6.31
CA ASP A 18 19.88 -8.59 5.26
C ASP A 18 19.25 -9.93 4.85
N LEU A 19 18.48 -10.56 5.75
CA LEU A 19 17.86 -11.88 5.50
C LEU A 19 16.85 -11.86 4.34
N GLY A 20 16.30 -10.69 3.98
CA GLY A 20 15.39 -10.56 2.85
C GLY A 20 16.01 -10.79 1.46
N ILE A 21 17.33 -11.01 1.37
CA ILE A 21 18.01 -11.51 0.16
C ILE A 21 17.76 -13.01 -0.09
N PHE A 22 17.47 -13.77 0.96
CA PHE A 22 17.19 -15.21 0.89
C PHE A 22 15.69 -15.45 0.73
N ASP A 23 15.29 -16.31 -0.20
CA ASP A 23 13.87 -16.60 -0.42
C ASP A 23 13.22 -17.31 0.77
N ALA A 24 13.97 -18.20 1.43
CA ALA A 24 13.51 -19.02 2.55
C ALA A 24 13.03 -18.20 3.76
N HIS A 25 13.55 -16.99 3.98
CA HIS A 25 13.20 -16.15 5.14
C HIS A 25 12.06 -15.17 4.86
N ARG A 26 11.49 -15.15 3.65
CA ARG A 26 10.53 -14.10 3.26
C ARG A 26 9.18 -14.16 3.95
N GLY A 27 8.73 -15.34 4.35
CA GLY A 27 7.49 -15.48 5.10
C GLY A 27 7.57 -14.87 6.49
N SER A 28 8.78 -14.80 7.07
CA SER A 28 9.02 -14.39 8.46
C SER A 28 9.86 -13.11 8.60
N ALA A 29 10.52 -12.63 7.55
CA ALA A 29 11.37 -11.44 7.61
C ALA A 29 10.53 -10.17 7.78
N SER A 30 10.78 -9.45 8.87
CA SER A 30 10.18 -8.14 9.17
C SER A 30 10.56 -7.04 8.15
N SER A 31 11.62 -7.26 7.35
CA SER A 31 12.14 -6.31 6.37
C SER A 31 11.94 -6.77 4.93
N LYS A 32 11.33 -5.92 4.10
CA LYS A 32 11.18 -6.15 2.63
C LYS A 32 12.47 -5.87 1.84
N GLN A 33 13.60 -5.60 2.50
CA GLN A 33 14.88 -5.26 1.84
C GLN A 33 15.53 -6.50 1.21
N ARG A 34 15.95 -6.40 -0.06
CA ARG A 34 16.50 -7.51 -0.86
C ARG A 34 17.99 -7.35 -1.13
N ALA A 35 18.75 -6.92 -0.13
CA ALA A 35 20.17 -6.61 -0.32
C ALA A 35 20.94 -6.62 1.00
N ILE A 36 22.20 -7.07 0.92
CA ILE A 36 23.15 -6.99 2.03
C ILE A 36 23.61 -5.55 2.18
N ASN A 37 23.52 -5.01 3.39
CA ASN A 37 23.97 -3.65 3.69
C ASN A 37 25.48 -3.57 3.86
N ILE A 38 26.14 -2.68 3.12
CA ILE A 38 27.56 -2.36 3.26
C ILE A 38 27.70 -0.88 3.67
N ASN A 39 28.52 -0.59 4.68
CA ASN A 39 28.71 0.80 5.13
C ASN A 39 29.57 1.55 4.10
N SER A 40 29.51 2.88 4.13
CA SER A 40 30.19 3.71 3.14
C SER A 40 31.71 3.59 3.16
N ILE A 41 32.32 3.38 4.34
CA ILE A 41 33.78 3.26 4.50
C ILE A 41 34.27 1.97 3.84
N THR A 42 33.57 0.86 4.09
CA THR A 42 33.86 -0.45 3.50
C THR A 42 33.60 -0.45 1.99
N ALA A 43 32.54 0.21 1.53
CA ALA A 43 32.26 0.35 0.10
C ALA A 43 33.32 1.16 -0.64
N GLU A 44 33.89 2.19 0.00
CA GLU A 44 34.98 3.00 -0.56
C GLU A 44 36.28 2.22 -0.73
N GLN A 45 36.55 1.26 0.15
CA GLN A 45 37.69 0.35 0.02
C GLN A 45 37.46 -0.71 -1.08
N LEU A 46 36.24 -1.23 -1.17
CA LEU A 46 35.89 -2.23 -2.18
C LEU A 46 35.92 -1.68 -3.60
N LEU A 47 35.41 -0.46 -3.81
CA LEU A 47 35.24 0.10 -5.15
C LEU A 47 36.38 1.05 -5.54
N SER A 48 36.68 1.10 -6.83
CA SER A 48 37.52 2.17 -7.37
C SER A 48 36.91 3.54 -7.08
N LYS A 49 37.74 4.57 -6.89
CA LYS A 49 37.27 5.95 -6.64
C LYS A 49 36.26 6.43 -7.67
N ALA A 50 36.39 6.01 -8.93
CA ALA A 50 35.46 6.34 -10.00
C ALA A 50 34.08 5.70 -9.76
N MET A 51 34.02 4.39 -9.48
CA MET A 51 32.76 3.66 -9.24
C MET A 51 32.07 4.09 -7.94
N PHE A 52 32.86 4.36 -6.89
CA PHE A 52 32.34 4.87 -5.63
C PHE A 52 31.67 6.25 -5.82
N ARG A 53 32.30 7.15 -6.58
CA ARG A 53 31.71 8.47 -6.92
C ARG A 53 30.51 8.37 -7.85
N ALA A 54 30.51 7.40 -8.77
CA ALA A 54 29.37 7.14 -9.66
C ALA A 54 28.14 6.60 -8.91
N GLY A 55 28.28 6.21 -7.63
CA GLY A 55 27.17 5.79 -6.79
C GLY A 55 26.72 4.34 -6.99
N GLY A 56 27.43 3.56 -7.80
CA GLY A 56 27.17 2.14 -7.97
C GLY A 56 27.85 1.51 -9.19
N CYS A 57 27.87 0.17 -9.22
CA CYS A 57 28.35 -0.63 -10.33
C CYS A 57 27.68 -2.02 -10.33
N MET A 58 27.86 -2.77 -11.42
CA MET A 58 27.55 -4.20 -11.45
C MET A 58 28.82 -4.98 -11.08
N LEU A 59 28.68 -5.94 -10.18
CA LEU A 59 29.75 -6.86 -9.79
C LEU A 59 29.37 -8.27 -10.27
N ASP A 60 30.34 -8.97 -10.86
CA ASP A 60 30.23 -10.41 -11.12
C ASP A 60 30.47 -11.15 -9.80
N CYS A 61 29.40 -11.68 -9.21
CA CYS A 61 29.43 -12.26 -7.89
C CYS A 61 29.25 -13.77 -7.94
N ILE A 62 30.04 -14.49 -7.16
CA ILE A 62 29.95 -15.94 -6.98
C ILE A 62 29.57 -16.19 -5.52
N CYS A 63 28.31 -16.52 -5.29
CA CYS A 63 27.76 -16.84 -4.00
C CYS A 63 27.95 -18.33 -3.70
N THR A 64 28.42 -18.67 -2.50
CA THR A 64 28.62 -20.05 -2.04
C THR A 64 28.06 -20.23 -0.63
N TYR A 65 27.24 -21.26 -0.43
CA TYR A 65 26.79 -21.70 0.89
C TYR A 65 26.51 -23.20 0.86
N GLN A 66 27.21 -23.96 1.71
CA GLN A 66 27.21 -25.42 1.64
C GLN A 66 27.47 -25.90 0.20
N ASP A 67 26.66 -26.82 -0.32
CA ASP A 67 26.78 -27.38 -1.66
C ASP A 67 26.16 -26.49 -2.77
N ALA A 68 25.59 -25.33 -2.42
CA ALA A 68 25.05 -24.41 -3.43
C ALA A 68 26.07 -23.37 -3.86
N SER A 69 26.09 -23.14 -5.18
CA SER A 69 26.82 -22.04 -5.80
C SER A 69 25.93 -21.32 -6.82
N ASP A 70 25.89 -19.98 -6.75
CA ASP A 70 25.21 -19.09 -7.70
C ASP A 70 26.21 -18.06 -8.22
N ARG A 71 26.45 -18.04 -9.54
CA ARG A 71 27.19 -16.95 -10.18
C ARG A 71 26.23 -16.01 -10.88
N SER A 72 26.13 -14.78 -10.40
CA SER A 72 25.20 -13.79 -10.91
C SER A 72 25.77 -12.37 -10.86
N HIS A 73 25.36 -11.54 -11.82
CA HIS A 73 25.69 -10.12 -11.79
C HIS A 73 24.81 -9.43 -10.77
N ARG A 74 25.42 -8.83 -9.76
CA ARG A 74 24.74 -8.19 -8.63
C ARG A 74 24.99 -6.69 -8.63
N HIS A 75 23.93 -5.92 -8.44
CA HIS A 75 24.03 -4.47 -8.36
C HIS A 75 24.60 -4.08 -7.00
N PHE A 76 25.73 -3.38 -7.00
CA PHE A 76 26.33 -2.82 -5.81
C PHE A 76 26.29 -1.30 -5.90
N GLY A 77 25.36 -0.67 -5.16
CA GLY A 77 25.15 0.76 -5.28
C GLY A 77 24.62 1.44 -4.03
N LYS A 78 24.71 2.77 -4.04
CA LYS A 78 24.32 3.64 -2.94
C LYS A 78 22.80 3.82 -2.93
N VAL A 79 22.15 3.39 -1.86
CA VAL A 79 20.72 3.57 -1.60
C VAL A 79 20.58 4.37 -0.31
N HIS A 80 20.24 5.66 -0.45
CA HIS A 80 20.27 6.63 0.64
C HIS A 80 21.67 6.76 1.27
N LYS A 81 21.80 6.53 2.60
CA LYS A 81 23.06 6.61 3.36
C LYS A 81 23.89 5.31 3.34
N ASN A 82 23.35 4.25 2.76
CA ASN A 82 23.90 2.89 2.84
C ASN A 82 24.27 2.37 1.43
N TRP A 83 25.32 1.57 1.34
CA TRP A 83 25.61 0.82 0.12
C TRP A 83 24.93 -0.53 0.20
N ARG A 84 24.43 -1.02 -0.93
CA ARG A 84 23.61 -2.23 -0.97
C ARG A 84 24.16 -3.15 -2.04
N LEU A 85 24.51 -4.36 -1.64
CA LEU A 85 24.77 -5.48 -2.54
C LEU A 85 23.45 -6.23 -2.76
N GLY A 86 22.75 -5.85 -3.82
CA GLY A 86 21.45 -6.40 -4.20
C GLY A 86 21.53 -7.26 -5.46
N GLY A 87 20.39 -7.78 -5.90
CA GLY A 87 20.30 -8.59 -7.12
C GLY A 87 19.16 -9.59 -7.02
N ASN A 88 19.26 -10.66 -7.80
CA ASN A 88 18.35 -11.79 -7.71
C ASN A 88 18.40 -12.39 -6.29
N LYS A 89 17.24 -12.86 -5.83
CA LYS A 89 17.15 -13.56 -4.55
C LYS A 89 17.99 -14.84 -4.60
N LEU A 90 18.55 -15.23 -3.46
CA LEU A 90 19.20 -16.52 -3.31
C LEU A 90 18.12 -17.56 -3.02
N GLU A 91 17.93 -18.48 -3.95
CA GLU A 91 16.89 -19.52 -3.92
C GLU A 91 17.44 -20.83 -3.38
N GLY A 92 16.61 -21.58 -2.64
CA GLY A 92 16.96 -22.87 -2.07
C GLY A 92 16.65 -22.98 -0.58
N ALA A 93 16.10 -24.11 -0.16
CA ALA A 93 15.72 -24.36 1.24
C ALA A 93 16.91 -24.33 2.20
N ILE A 94 18.11 -24.64 1.70
CA ILE A 94 19.37 -24.61 2.46
C ILE A 94 19.61 -23.25 3.13
N TYR A 95 19.23 -22.14 2.48
CA TYR A 95 19.44 -20.80 3.00
C TYR A 95 18.56 -20.51 4.22
N GLY A 96 17.51 -21.30 4.48
CA GLY A 96 16.65 -21.20 5.66
C GLY A 96 17.35 -21.46 6.99
N SER A 97 18.56 -22.02 6.94
CA SER A 97 19.40 -22.28 8.13
C SER A 97 20.26 -21.09 8.56
N ILE A 98 20.28 -20.01 7.77
CA ILE A 98 21.04 -18.78 8.05
C ILE A 98 20.20 -17.86 8.93
N ASP A 99 20.77 -17.38 10.03
CA ASP A 99 20.07 -16.47 10.95
C ASP A 99 20.75 -15.09 11.02
N SER A 100 20.06 -14.15 11.66
CA SER A 100 20.67 -12.96 12.21
C SER A 100 21.88 -13.32 13.09
N ALA A 101 22.91 -12.48 13.06
CA ALA A 101 24.22 -12.70 13.67
C ALA A 101 25.13 -13.78 13.02
N ASP A 102 24.68 -14.50 11.98
CA ASP A 102 25.59 -15.26 11.12
C ASP A 102 26.45 -14.34 10.25
N PHE A 103 27.47 -14.87 9.58
CA PHE A 103 28.43 -14.06 8.85
C PHE A 103 28.29 -14.21 7.33
N VAL A 104 28.52 -13.10 6.63
CA VAL A 104 28.85 -13.10 5.20
C VAL A 104 30.26 -12.56 5.00
N LEU A 105 31.04 -13.29 4.21
CA LEU A 105 32.39 -12.96 3.80
C LEU A 105 32.35 -12.57 2.32
N ILE A 106 32.85 -11.37 1.98
CA ILE A 106 32.89 -10.87 0.62
C ILE A 106 34.35 -10.63 0.25
N ARG A 107 34.93 -11.49 -0.59
CA ARG A 107 36.34 -11.45 -0.98
C ARG A 107 36.50 -10.81 -2.35
N SER A 108 37.37 -9.81 -2.44
CA SER A 108 37.66 -9.08 -3.68
C SER A 108 39.04 -8.42 -3.65
N ILE A 109 39.34 -7.64 -4.68
CA ILE A 109 40.48 -6.73 -4.71
C ILE A 109 40.07 -5.33 -4.24
N GLU A 110 40.97 -4.64 -3.56
CA GLU A 110 40.80 -3.24 -3.21
C GLU A 110 40.69 -2.38 -4.48
N GLY A 111 39.74 -1.45 -4.48
CA GLY A 111 39.52 -0.57 -5.63
C GLY A 111 38.97 -1.29 -6.86
N ASN A 112 38.11 -2.30 -6.70
CA ASN A 112 37.48 -3.03 -7.79
C ASN A 112 36.67 -2.08 -8.70
N ASP A 113 36.92 -2.17 -10.00
CA ASP A 113 36.27 -1.36 -11.05
C ASP A 113 35.13 -2.12 -11.76
N GLY A 114 34.69 -3.25 -11.18
CA GLY A 114 33.66 -4.13 -11.72
C GLY A 114 34.20 -5.17 -12.71
N LYS A 115 35.51 -5.18 -13.00
CA LYS A 115 36.13 -6.16 -13.91
C LYS A 115 36.60 -7.43 -13.21
N SER A 116 36.82 -7.36 -11.89
CA SER A 116 37.28 -8.52 -11.12
C SER A 116 36.10 -9.15 -10.40
N PRO A 117 35.94 -10.49 -10.47
CA PRO A 117 34.87 -11.18 -9.78
C PRO A 117 34.97 -11.04 -8.26
N VAL A 118 33.85 -11.27 -7.58
CA VAL A 118 33.70 -11.16 -6.12
C VAL A 118 33.16 -12.47 -5.58
N SER A 119 33.85 -13.09 -4.62
CA SER A 119 33.31 -14.25 -3.91
C SER A 119 32.47 -13.80 -2.73
N ILE A 120 31.33 -14.43 -2.52
CA ILE A 120 30.42 -14.18 -1.38
C ILE A 120 30.16 -15.52 -0.70
N THR A 121 30.67 -15.69 0.51
CA THR A 121 30.49 -16.93 1.28
C THR A 121 29.70 -16.66 2.55
N PHE A 122 28.69 -17.48 2.82
CA PHE A 122 27.92 -17.41 4.06
C PHE A 122 28.43 -18.45 5.06
N VAL A 123 28.54 -18.07 6.34
CA VAL A 123 28.98 -18.94 7.43
C VAL A 123 27.94 -18.88 8.53
N ALA A 124 27.13 -19.94 8.64
CA ALA A 124 26.06 -20.04 9.62
C ALA A 124 26.47 -20.88 10.83
N ARG A 125 26.01 -20.51 12.01
CA ARG A 125 26.28 -21.26 13.25
C ARG A 125 25.73 -22.69 13.18
N SER A 126 24.56 -22.86 12.59
CA SER A 126 23.84 -24.13 12.47
C SER A 126 24.58 -25.17 11.61
N THR A 127 25.35 -24.71 10.61
CA THR A 127 25.96 -25.58 9.60
C THR A 127 27.49 -25.59 9.64
N ALA A 128 28.11 -24.55 10.20
CA ALA A 128 29.56 -24.38 10.27
C ALA A 128 30.00 -23.82 11.64
N ALA A 129 29.55 -24.45 12.74
CA ALA A 129 29.76 -23.96 14.12
C ALA A 129 31.23 -23.64 14.45
N ALA A 130 32.19 -24.46 14.02
CA ALA A 130 33.61 -24.23 14.28
C ALA A 130 34.15 -22.98 13.55
N ALA A 131 33.80 -22.81 12.27
CA ALA A 131 34.18 -21.64 11.48
C ALA A 131 33.49 -20.36 12.01
N HIS A 132 32.22 -20.46 12.39
CA HIS A 132 31.46 -19.37 13.01
C HIS A 132 32.08 -18.92 14.35
N ALA A 133 32.47 -19.87 15.21
CA ALA A 133 33.13 -19.57 16.48
C ALA A 133 34.52 -18.94 16.28
N ALA A 134 35.29 -19.43 15.30
CA ALA A 134 36.57 -18.86 14.93
C ALA A 134 36.43 -17.40 14.42
N LEU A 135 35.47 -17.14 13.53
CA LEU A 135 35.15 -15.78 13.07
C LEU A 135 34.70 -14.88 14.21
N SER A 136 33.83 -15.37 15.10
CA SER A 136 33.35 -14.61 16.25
C SER A 136 34.51 -14.21 17.17
N LYS A 137 35.46 -15.12 17.42
CA LYS A 137 36.66 -14.85 18.22
C LYS A 137 37.58 -13.82 17.53
N LEU A 138 37.86 -14.00 16.24
CA LEU A 138 38.69 -13.07 15.46
C LEU A 138 38.09 -11.67 15.38
N MET A 139 36.76 -11.58 15.28
CA MET A 139 36.03 -10.32 15.07
C MET A 139 35.62 -9.62 16.36
N THR A 140 35.88 -10.20 17.53
CA THR A 140 35.54 -9.62 18.83
C THR A 140 36.22 -8.26 18.97
N GLY A 141 35.42 -7.19 19.08
CA GLY A 141 35.90 -5.80 19.17
C GLY A 141 36.35 -5.15 17.86
N GLN A 142 36.38 -5.88 16.74
CA GLN A 142 36.81 -5.35 15.43
C GLN A 142 35.64 -4.91 14.52
N LEU A 143 34.43 -5.41 14.76
CA LEU A 143 33.26 -5.04 13.96
C LEU A 143 32.79 -3.61 14.26
N ARG A 144 32.92 -2.71 13.27
CA ARG A 144 32.31 -1.38 13.29
C ARG A 144 31.01 -1.40 12.52
N GLN A 145 29.89 -1.14 13.21
CA GLN A 145 28.54 -1.25 12.63
C GLN A 145 28.25 -2.62 12.00
N SER A 146 28.69 -3.69 12.68
CA SER A 146 28.57 -5.09 12.22
C SER A 146 29.41 -5.43 10.98
N MET A 147 30.44 -4.63 10.66
CA MET A 147 31.35 -4.89 9.54
C MET A 147 32.83 -4.72 9.93
N ALA A 148 33.69 -5.49 9.29
CA ALA A 148 35.14 -5.35 9.30
C ALA A 148 35.70 -5.58 7.90
N VAL A 149 36.92 -5.09 7.65
CA VAL A 149 37.68 -5.36 6.42
C VAL A 149 39.05 -5.85 6.84
N VAL A 150 39.49 -6.96 6.26
CA VAL A 150 40.81 -7.54 6.50
C VAL A 150 41.52 -7.63 5.16
N GLY A 151 42.67 -6.97 5.04
CA GLY A 151 43.50 -6.97 3.84
C GLY A 151 44.57 -8.05 3.86
N LYS A 152 45.02 -8.48 2.68
CA LYS A 152 46.14 -9.40 2.53
C LYS A 152 47.38 -8.84 3.21
N GLY A 153 47.88 -9.52 4.24
CA GLY A 153 48.97 -9.07 5.11
C GLY A 153 48.55 -8.67 6.52
N ASP A 154 47.25 -8.53 6.80
CA ASP A 154 46.74 -8.31 8.15
C ASP A 154 46.68 -9.64 8.94
N ALA A 155 46.80 -9.57 10.26
CA ALA A 155 46.67 -10.73 11.13
C ALA A 155 45.27 -11.36 11.00
N GLY A 156 45.19 -12.68 10.81
CA GLY A 156 43.94 -13.42 10.60
C GLY A 156 43.43 -13.43 9.16
N PHE A 157 44.07 -12.75 8.20
CA PHE A 157 43.66 -12.81 6.78
C PHE A 157 43.70 -14.24 6.25
N ALA A 158 44.76 -15.00 6.52
CA ALA A 158 44.93 -16.37 6.03
C ALA A 158 43.81 -17.30 6.55
N ASP A 159 43.46 -17.17 7.83
CA ASP A 159 42.41 -17.96 8.48
C ASP A 159 41.04 -17.68 7.87
N ILE A 160 40.74 -16.40 7.60
CA ILE A 160 39.47 -15.97 7.00
C ILE A 160 39.44 -16.33 5.50
N ALA A 161 40.57 -16.20 4.80
CA ALA A 161 40.70 -16.56 3.39
C ALA A 161 40.51 -18.06 3.14
N ALA A 162 40.81 -18.92 4.12
CA ALA A 162 40.51 -20.35 4.04
C ALA A 162 38.99 -20.63 4.04
N MET A 163 38.18 -19.76 4.65
CA MET A 163 36.72 -19.88 4.72
C MET A 163 35.99 -19.25 3.52
N CYS A 164 36.65 -18.35 2.79
CA CYS A 164 36.09 -17.67 1.62
C CYS A 164 37.05 -17.80 0.43
N PRO A 165 36.86 -18.78 -0.46
CA PRO A 165 37.80 -19.06 -1.54
C PRO A 165 37.94 -17.87 -2.49
N ALA A 166 39.14 -17.69 -3.03
CA ALA A 166 39.41 -16.65 -4.03
C ALA A 166 38.50 -16.86 -5.23
N PRO A 167 37.95 -15.78 -5.82
CA PRO A 167 37.10 -15.91 -6.99
C PRO A 167 37.93 -16.47 -8.16
N PRO A 168 37.43 -17.46 -8.92
CA PRO A 168 38.12 -17.95 -10.10
C PRO A 168 38.34 -16.83 -11.11
N GLU A 169 39.41 -16.94 -11.91
CA GLU A 169 39.71 -15.95 -12.95
C GLU A 169 38.50 -15.71 -13.87
N PRO A 170 38.30 -14.46 -14.35
CA PRO A 170 37.15 -14.13 -15.18
C PRO A 170 37.11 -15.04 -16.41
N ALA A 171 36.07 -15.87 -16.50
CA ALA A 171 35.83 -16.71 -17.66
C ALA A 171 35.54 -15.79 -18.86
N GLY A 172 36.51 -15.68 -19.77
CA GLY A 172 36.36 -15.36 -21.19
C GLY A 172 35.42 -14.22 -21.60
N LYS A 173 36.04 -13.14 -22.12
CA LYS A 173 35.52 -11.98 -22.88
C LYS A 173 34.26 -11.27 -22.32
N PRO A 174 34.34 -9.94 -22.09
CA PRO A 174 33.18 -9.17 -21.64
C PRO A 174 32.07 -9.30 -22.68
N VAL A 175 30.92 -9.85 -22.26
CA VAL A 175 29.69 -9.78 -23.04
C VAL A 175 29.43 -8.29 -23.25
N LYS A 176 29.51 -7.83 -24.50
CA LYS A 176 29.24 -6.45 -24.87
C LYS A 176 27.86 -6.09 -24.32
N VAL A 177 27.84 -5.25 -23.29
CA VAL A 177 26.63 -4.58 -22.83
C VAL A 177 26.11 -3.80 -24.03
N ARG A 178 25.03 -4.29 -24.61
CA ARG A 178 24.35 -3.69 -25.74
C ARG A 178 23.87 -2.32 -25.27
N LYS A 179 24.58 -1.24 -25.67
CA LYS A 179 24.04 0.11 -25.55
C LYS A 179 22.70 0.11 -26.27
N ARG A 180 21.60 0.28 -25.53
CA ARG A 180 20.30 0.60 -26.13
C ARG A 180 20.46 1.96 -26.80
N SER A 181 20.71 1.96 -28.10
CA SER A 181 20.40 3.09 -28.96
C SER A 181 18.89 3.25 -28.92
N SER A 182 18.45 4.39 -28.40
CA SER A 182 17.11 4.92 -28.58
C SER A 182 16.86 5.11 -30.06
N GLU A 183 16.09 4.21 -30.65
CA GLU A 183 15.35 4.26 -31.92
C GLU A 183 15.33 2.84 -32.51
N THR A 184 14.33 2.09 -32.10
CA THR A 184 13.85 0.91 -32.84
C THR A 184 12.36 1.15 -33.07
N PRO A 185 11.81 0.88 -34.25
CA PRO A 185 10.38 0.97 -34.47
C PRO A 185 9.67 0.03 -33.48
N PRO A 186 8.40 0.30 -33.11
CA PRO A 186 7.72 -0.47 -32.08
C PRO A 186 7.70 -1.95 -32.48
N VAL A 187 8.52 -2.76 -31.79
CA VAL A 187 8.46 -4.21 -31.87
C VAL A 187 7.07 -4.59 -31.39
N ALA A 188 6.31 -5.27 -32.24
CA ALA A 188 4.99 -5.80 -31.89
C ALA A 188 5.12 -6.59 -30.57
N VAL A 189 4.41 -6.11 -29.55
CA VAL A 189 4.35 -6.76 -28.24
C VAL A 189 3.91 -8.21 -28.48
N PRO A 190 4.71 -9.22 -28.08
CA PRO A 190 4.28 -10.60 -28.26
C PRO A 190 2.94 -10.80 -27.53
N PRO A 191 1.97 -11.50 -28.16
CA PRO A 191 0.68 -11.73 -27.52
C PRO A 191 0.88 -12.42 -26.19
N MET A 192 0.06 -12.02 -25.21
CA MET A 192 0.02 -12.61 -23.87
C MET A 192 0.00 -14.15 -23.99
N PRO A 193 0.81 -14.90 -23.21
CA PRO A 193 0.76 -16.35 -23.26
C PRO A 193 -0.67 -16.82 -23.02
N LEU A 194 -1.22 -17.55 -23.98
CA LEU A 194 -2.52 -18.21 -23.83
C LEU A 194 -2.36 -19.27 -22.74
N THR A 195 -2.67 -18.94 -21.48
CA THR A 195 -2.97 -19.96 -20.48
C THR A 195 -4.19 -20.72 -21.00
N ALA A 196 -3.96 -21.97 -21.41
CA ALA A 196 -5.04 -22.86 -21.80
C ALA A 196 -6.14 -22.84 -20.72
N PRO A 197 -7.43 -22.77 -21.10
CA PRO A 197 -8.51 -22.83 -20.14
C PRO A 197 -8.50 -24.22 -19.51
N GLN A 198 -7.86 -24.34 -18.35
CA GLN A 198 -8.13 -25.47 -17.47
C GLN A 198 -9.63 -25.40 -17.16
N LYS A 199 -10.36 -26.47 -17.48
CA LYS A 199 -11.75 -26.64 -17.03
C LYS A 199 -11.74 -26.59 -15.51
N LYS A 200 -11.96 -25.41 -14.94
CA LYS A 200 -12.03 -25.23 -13.50
C LYS A 200 -13.34 -25.83 -13.05
N HIS A 201 -13.27 -26.93 -12.31
CA HIS A 201 -14.37 -27.37 -11.48
C HIS A 201 -14.71 -26.22 -10.52
N SER A 202 -15.99 -25.83 -10.43
CA SER A 202 -16.43 -24.85 -9.43
C SER A 202 -16.13 -25.44 -8.06
N ARG A 203 -15.27 -24.81 -7.28
CA ARG A 203 -14.95 -25.32 -5.94
C ARG A 203 -16.19 -25.22 -5.06
N THR A 204 -16.36 -26.18 -4.16
CA THR A 204 -17.38 -26.07 -3.11
C THR A 204 -17.00 -24.92 -2.16
N VAL A 205 -17.98 -24.35 -1.43
CA VAL A 205 -17.69 -23.32 -0.42
C VAL A 205 -16.68 -23.84 0.62
N LYS A 206 -16.81 -25.12 1.01
CA LYS A 206 -15.85 -25.84 1.84
C LYS A 206 -14.41 -25.81 1.30
N GLU A 207 -14.24 -26.11 0.02
CA GLU A 207 -12.93 -26.07 -0.63
C GLU A 207 -12.36 -24.65 -0.73
N LYS A 208 -13.22 -23.63 -0.87
CA LYS A 208 -12.80 -22.22 -0.89
C LYS A 208 -12.33 -21.77 0.48
N VAL A 209 -13.12 -22.02 1.53
CA VAL A 209 -12.78 -21.67 2.92
C VAL A 209 -11.43 -22.28 3.31
N ARG A 210 -11.15 -23.50 2.83
CA ARG A 210 -9.88 -24.21 3.06
C ARG A 210 -8.74 -23.83 2.12
N SER A 211 -8.93 -22.85 1.24
CA SER A 211 -7.86 -22.39 0.36
C SER A 211 -6.79 -21.62 1.14
N PRO A 212 -5.49 -21.75 0.80
CA PRO A 212 -4.41 -21.15 1.61
C PRO A 212 -4.56 -19.66 1.87
N HIS A 213 -5.03 -18.91 0.87
CA HIS A 213 -5.21 -17.46 0.97
C HIS A 213 -6.43 -17.04 1.82
N ILE A 214 -7.47 -17.87 1.87
CA ILE A 214 -8.63 -17.60 2.74
C ILE A 214 -8.28 -18.01 4.18
N ILE A 215 -7.61 -19.16 4.38
CA ILE A 215 -7.08 -19.57 5.69
C ILE A 215 -6.15 -18.50 6.26
N GLU A 216 -5.22 -17.94 5.48
CA GLU A 216 -4.33 -16.86 5.97
C GLU A 216 -5.13 -15.66 6.51
N GLN A 217 -6.19 -15.26 5.81
CA GLN A 217 -7.04 -14.16 6.26
C GLN A 217 -7.88 -14.53 7.47
N MET A 218 -8.36 -15.77 7.52
CA MET A 218 -9.11 -16.28 8.67
C MET A 218 -8.22 -16.39 9.90
N LEU A 219 -6.96 -16.82 9.76
CA LEU A 219 -5.96 -16.83 10.85
C LEU A 219 -5.55 -15.42 11.28
N LYS A 220 -5.53 -14.44 10.37
CA LYS A 220 -5.32 -13.03 10.74
C LYS A 220 -6.50 -12.45 11.50
N ALA A 221 -7.71 -12.86 11.14
CA ALA A 221 -8.88 -12.57 11.95
C ALA A 221 -8.71 -13.26 13.32
N SER A 222 -8.65 -14.59 13.36
CA SER A 222 -8.74 -15.40 14.58
C SER A 222 -7.41 -15.61 15.31
N GLY A 223 -6.42 -14.73 15.08
CA GLY A 223 -5.03 -14.90 15.52
C GLY A 223 -4.85 -15.01 17.02
N ASP A 224 -5.78 -14.45 17.80
CA ASP A 224 -5.79 -14.48 19.26
C ASP A 224 -6.62 -15.64 19.84
N MET A 225 -7.23 -16.47 18.98
CA MET A 225 -8.17 -17.54 19.39
C MET A 225 -7.45 -18.88 19.61
N SER A 226 -8.07 -19.73 20.44
CA SER A 226 -7.64 -21.12 20.60
C SER A 226 -7.92 -21.93 19.33
N ALA A 227 -7.16 -23.00 19.08
CA ALA A 227 -7.35 -23.84 17.90
C ALA A 227 -8.79 -24.38 17.72
N PRO A 228 -9.52 -24.80 18.78
CA PRO A 228 -10.94 -25.15 18.66
C PRO A 228 -11.81 -23.97 18.19
N ALA A 229 -11.62 -22.79 18.78
CA ALA A 229 -12.41 -21.61 18.43
C ALA A 229 -12.10 -21.11 17.00
N GLN A 230 -10.88 -21.33 16.50
CA GLN A 230 -10.54 -21.10 15.09
C GLN A 230 -11.30 -22.05 14.16
N LEU A 231 -11.46 -23.33 14.52
CA LEU A 231 -12.23 -24.30 13.74
C LEU A 231 -13.73 -23.94 13.73
N ASP A 232 -14.28 -23.58 14.88
CA ASP A 232 -15.68 -23.15 15.00
C ASP A 232 -15.96 -21.90 14.12
N PHE A 233 -15.01 -20.97 14.08
CA PHE A 233 -15.09 -19.80 13.19
C PHE A 233 -15.08 -20.21 11.71
N LEU A 234 -14.23 -21.15 11.30
CA LEU A 234 -14.19 -21.66 9.92
C LEU A 234 -15.51 -22.31 9.52
N ASP A 235 -16.05 -23.17 10.39
CA ASP A 235 -17.32 -23.87 10.15
C ASP A 235 -18.49 -22.88 10.07
N THR A 236 -18.48 -21.85 10.92
CA THR A 236 -19.47 -20.75 10.89
C THR A 236 -19.42 -20.01 9.54
N VAL A 237 -18.22 -19.61 9.08
CA VAL A 237 -18.09 -18.92 7.80
C VAL A 237 -18.50 -19.82 6.62
N GLU A 238 -18.15 -21.12 6.65
CA GLU A 238 -18.57 -22.09 5.64
C GLU A 238 -20.10 -22.17 5.56
N GLN A 239 -20.77 -22.32 6.70
CA GLN A 239 -22.23 -22.40 6.79
C GLN A 239 -22.90 -21.12 6.28
N LEU A 240 -22.44 -19.95 6.74
CA LEU A 240 -23.00 -18.66 6.33
C LEU A 240 -22.81 -18.41 4.83
N ALA A 241 -21.61 -18.68 4.29
CA ALA A 241 -21.30 -18.48 2.89
C ALA A 241 -22.11 -19.41 1.97
N ASP A 242 -22.29 -20.68 2.34
CA ASP A 242 -23.08 -21.64 1.55
C ASP A 242 -24.56 -21.24 1.49
N GLN A 243 -25.15 -20.89 2.63
CA GLN A 243 -26.55 -20.44 2.69
C GLN A 243 -26.75 -19.13 1.93
N LEU A 244 -25.86 -18.15 2.14
CA LEU A 244 -25.95 -16.86 1.46
C LEU A 244 -25.79 -17.01 -0.05
N ARG A 245 -24.84 -17.83 -0.53
CA ARG A 245 -24.68 -18.09 -1.98
C ARG A 245 -25.94 -18.69 -2.59
N LYS A 246 -26.54 -19.71 -1.96
CA LYS A 246 -27.77 -20.35 -2.46
C LYS A 246 -28.92 -19.34 -2.59
N ILE A 247 -29.10 -18.49 -1.58
CA ILE A 247 -30.13 -17.45 -1.58
C ILE A 247 -29.87 -16.44 -2.68
N LEU A 248 -28.64 -15.92 -2.80
CA LEU A 248 -28.30 -14.90 -3.79
C LEU A 248 -28.44 -15.40 -5.23
N LEU A 249 -28.08 -16.67 -5.50
CA LEU A 249 -28.28 -17.28 -6.80
C LEU A 249 -29.77 -17.47 -7.10
N ARG A 250 -30.56 -17.97 -6.14
CA ARG A 250 -32.00 -18.22 -6.34
C ARG A 250 -32.81 -16.94 -6.51
N THR A 251 -32.39 -15.87 -5.84
CA THR A 251 -33.01 -14.53 -5.92
C THR A 251 -32.44 -13.67 -7.06
N GLY A 252 -31.51 -14.20 -7.86
CA GLY A 252 -30.94 -13.48 -9.01
C GLY A 252 -30.09 -12.27 -8.63
N ARG A 253 -29.51 -12.26 -7.41
CA ARG A 253 -28.70 -11.14 -6.88
C ARG A 253 -27.23 -11.23 -7.25
N ILE A 254 -26.78 -12.31 -7.90
CA ILE A 254 -25.43 -12.45 -8.46
C ILE A 254 -25.54 -12.48 -9.98
N ILE A 255 -24.76 -11.63 -10.63
CA ILE A 255 -24.58 -11.63 -12.08
C ILE A 255 -23.23 -12.25 -12.43
N ARG A 256 -23.18 -12.89 -13.61
CA ARG A 256 -21.95 -13.45 -14.17
C ARG A 256 -21.46 -12.54 -15.28
N ILE A 257 -20.20 -12.15 -15.19
CA ILE A 257 -19.49 -11.34 -16.18
C ILE A 257 -18.48 -12.24 -16.87
N ASP A 258 -18.71 -12.50 -18.15
CA ASP A 258 -17.80 -13.31 -18.93
C ASP A 258 -16.48 -12.58 -19.20
N LYS A 259 -15.39 -13.35 -19.19
CA LYS A 259 -14.05 -12.85 -19.50
C LYS A 259 -13.88 -12.75 -21.02
N ASP A 260 -14.35 -11.66 -21.59
CA ASP A 260 -14.17 -11.30 -23.00
C ASP A 260 -13.46 -9.94 -23.13
N HIS A 261 -12.13 -9.98 -23.02
CA HIS A 261 -11.31 -8.78 -23.18
C HIS A 261 -11.48 -8.16 -24.58
N ALA A 262 -11.55 -8.96 -25.63
CA ALA A 262 -11.62 -8.43 -27.00
C ALA A 262 -12.93 -7.69 -27.23
N GLY A 263 -14.06 -8.31 -26.88
CA GLY A 263 -15.38 -7.70 -26.99
C GLY A 263 -15.53 -6.48 -26.09
N LEU A 264 -15.05 -6.52 -24.83
CA LEU A 264 -15.10 -5.34 -23.97
C LEU A 264 -14.31 -4.17 -24.57
N TRP A 265 -13.03 -4.35 -24.89
CA TRP A 265 -12.18 -3.26 -25.37
C TRP A 265 -12.65 -2.69 -26.71
N SER A 266 -13.29 -3.51 -27.55
CA SER A 266 -13.96 -3.03 -28.76
C SER A 266 -15.18 -2.14 -28.46
N ARG A 267 -15.98 -2.48 -27.42
CA ARG A 267 -17.16 -1.68 -27.04
C ARG A 267 -16.78 -0.32 -26.45
N VAL A 268 -15.73 -0.28 -25.63
CA VAL A 268 -15.26 0.98 -25.00
C VAL A 268 -14.24 1.74 -25.83
N ALA A 269 -13.93 1.28 -27.05
CA ALA A 269 -13.03 1.98 -27.95
C ALA A 269 -13.55 3.39 -28.28
N GLY A 270 -12.68 4.39 -28.24
CA GLY A 270 -13.02 5.80 -28.46
C GLY A 270 -13.70 6.49 -27.27
N GLN A 271 -14.06 5.77 -26.21
CA GLN A 271 -14.71 6.34 -25.03
C GLN A 271 -13.67 6.76 -23.99
N LYS A 272 -13.78 7.97 -23.46
CA LYS A 272 -12.82 8.48 -22.46
C LYS A 272 -13.12 7.89 -21.08
N ILE A 273 -12.08 7.36 -20.45
CA ILE A 273 -12.13 6.80 -19.09
C ILE A 273 -11.14 7.58 -18.22
N GLY A 274 -11.66 8.23 -17.18
CA GLY A 274 -10.88 8.94 -16.17
C GLY A 274 -10.67 8.11 -14.91
N PHE A 275 -9.50 8.29 -14.29
CA PHE A 275 -9.10 7.70 -13.02
C PHE A 275 -8.54 8.80 -12.11
N VAL A 276 -8.99 8.86 -10.86
CA VAL A 276 -8.57 9.88 -9.89
C VAL A 276 -8.16 9.22 -8.58
N ASP A 277 -7.03 9.68 -8.03
CA ASP A 277 -6.56 9.28 -6.70
C ASP A 277 -5.75 10.41 -6.02
N GLY A 278 -5.74 10.38 -4.68
CA GLY A 278 -5.07 11.33 -3.80
C GLY A 278 -3.85 10.74 -3.10
N GLY A 279 -2.68 11.32 -3.33
CA GLY A 279 -1.47 11.05 -2.56
C GLY A 279 -1.26 12.08 -1.46
N MET A 280 -1.10 11.64 -0.21
CA MET A 280 -0.81 12.52 0.92
C MET A 280 0.58 12.23 1.51
N ALA A 281 1.39 13.27 1.73
CA ALA A 281 2.64 13.16 2.46
C ALA A 281 2.42 13.42 3.96
N ASN A 282 3.05 12.60 4.80
CA ASN A 282 3.10 12.87 6.23
C ASN A 282 4.27 13.82 6.53
N LEU A 283 3.96 15.07 6.83
CA LEU A 283 4.92 16.09 7.23
C LEU A 283 4.81 16.26 8.74
N SER A 284 5.66 15.55 9.49
CA SER A 284 5.68 15.68 10.95
C SER A 284 6.52 16.90 11.33
N MET A 285 5.86 17.99 11.75
CA MET A 285 6.51 19.20 12.26
C MET A 285 6.05 19.49 13.70
N VAL A 286 6.94 20.05 14.51
CA VAL A 286 6.61 20.45 15.89
C VAL A 286 6.04 21.86 15.88
N GLY A 287 4.85 22.04 16.46
CA GLY A 287 4.17 23.35 16.53
C GLY A 287 3.51 23.78 15.23
N ALA A 288 3.51 22.91 14.21
CA ALA A 288 2.91 23.11 12.90
C ALA A 288 2.22 21.80 12.48
N ALA A 289 1.15 21.89 11.71
CA ALA A 289 0.38 20.76 11.23
C ALA A 289 0.33 20.77 9.69
N PRO A 290 1.48 20.74 8.99
CA PRO A 290 1.51 20.85 7.54
C PRO A 290 0.86 19.62 6.89
N VAL A 291 0.06 19.89 5.87
CA VAL A 291 -0.50 18.88 4.99
C VAL A 291 -0.02 19.14 3.57
N ALA A 292 0.42 18.08 2.91
CA ALA A 292 0.69 18.08 1.48
C ALA A 292 -0.14 16.96 0.85
N VAL A 293 -1.22 17.33 0.18
CA VAL A 293 -2.05 16.43 -0.62
C VAL A 293 -1.90 16.79 -2.09
N ARG A 294 -1.72 15.78 -2.92
CA ARG A 294 -1.69 15.90 -4.37
C ARG A 294 -2.72 14.95 -4.96
N VAL A 295 -3.57 15.47 -5.83
CA VAL A 295 -4.55 14.66 -6.55
C VAL A 295 -4.08 14.50 -7.99
N GLY A 296 -3.94 13.24 -8.40
CA GLY A 296 -3.60 12.86 -9.77
C GLY A 296 -4.86 12.48 -10.54
N GLY A 297 -4.84 12.79 -11.83
CA GLY A 297 -5.80 12.31 -12.82
C GLY A 297 -5.07 11.55 -13.91
N TYR A 298 -5.66 10.45 -14.36
CA TYR A 298 -5.22 9.70 -15.51
C TYR A 298 -6.42 9.47 -16.43
N ILE A 299 -6.36 9.97 -17.66
CA ILE A 299 -7.41 9.78 -18.66
C ILE A 299 -6.85 8.91 -19.78
N VAL A 300 -7.62 7.90 -20.19
CA VAL A 300 -7.29 7.04 -21.31
C VAL A 300 -8.48 6.91 -22.26
N THR A 301 -8.19 6.92 -23.57
CA THR A 301 -9.15 6.62 -24.62
C THR A 301 -8.76 5.28 -25.27
N PRO A 302 -9.37 4.15 -24.88
CA PRO A 302 -9.07 2.85 -25.48
C PRO A 302 -9.25 2.88 -27.00
N GLY A 303 -8.44 2.13 -27.73
CA GLY A 303 -8.50 2.08 -29.20
C GLY A 303 -7.82 3.24 -29.93
N ASP A 304 -7.58 4.38 -29.29
CA ASP A 304 -6.73 5.43 -29.87
C ASP A 304 -5.27 4.96 -29.90
N LYS A 305 -4.58 5.20 -31.02
CA LYS A 305 -3.15 4.87 -31.23
C LYS A 305 -2.26 6.11 -31.28
N SER A 306 -2.85 7.30 -31.15
CA SER A 306 -2.13 8.56 -31.14
C SER A 306 -1.41 8.77 -29.79
N GLN A 307 -0.55 9.79 -29.73
CA GLN A 307 0.06 10.23 -28.47
C GLN A 307 -0.95 10.86 -27.50
N GLN A 308 -2.18 11.18 -27.95
CA GLN A 308 -3.24 11.75 -27.12
C GLN A 308 -4.08 10.66 -26.41
N ARG A 309 -3.78 9.38 -26.66
CA ARG A 309 -4.48 8.24 -26.06
C ARG A 309 -4.52 8.31 -24.54
N GLU A 310 -3.40 8.67 -23.92
CA GLU A 310 -3.22 8.70 -22.47
C GLU A 310 -2.79 10.10 -22.02
N LYS A 311 -3.43 10.60 -20.95
CA LYS A 311 -3.12 11.91 -20.39
C LYS A 311 -3.00 11.84 -18.87
N PHE A 312 -1.87 12.33 -18.35
CA PHE A 312 -1.63 12.49 -16.92
C PHE A 312 -1.85 13.95 -16.53
N ILE A 313 -2.64 14.18 -15.50
CA ILE A 313 -3.08 15.50 -15.10
C ILE A 313 -2.83 15.66 -13.62
N THR A 314 -2.13 16.70 -13.21
CA THR A 314 -2.12 17.07 -11.78
C THR A 314 -3.32 17.96 -11.53
N LEU A 315 -4.34 17.42 -10.86
CA LEU A 315 -5.66 18.05 -10.78
C LEU A 315 -5.67 19.15 -9.73
N LYS A 316 -5.28 18.79 -8.51
CA LYS A 316 -5.30 19.67 -7.34
C LYS A 316 -4.08 19.42 -6.47
N LYS A 317 -3.64 20.47 -5.76
CA LYS A 317 -2.56 20.38 -4.76
C LYS A 317 -2.97 21.22 -3.57
N LEU A 318 -2.85 20.65 -2.38
CA LEU A 318 -3.03 21.35 -1.13
C LEU A 318 -1.73 21.23 -0.35
N ILE A 319 -0.92 22.28 -0.34
CA ILE A 319 0.32 22.37 0.43
C ILE A 319 0.17 23.58 1.35
N ALA A 320 -0.23 23.32 2.59
CA ALA A 320 -0.51 24.37 3.56
C ALA A 320 -0.37 23.82 5.00
N GLU A 321 -0.36 24.72 5.98
CA GLU A 321 -0.67 24.34 7.35
C GLU A 321 -2.14 23.90 7.41
N LEU A 322 -2.48 22.83 8.15
CA LEU A 322 -3.88 22.45 8.36
C LEU A 322 -4.66 23.62 8.96
N TYR A 323 -4.05 24.33 9.89
CA TYR A 323 -4.60 25.54 10.48
C TYR A 323 -3.47 26.51 10.82
N ALA A 324 -3.71 27.80 10.67
CA ALA A 324 -2.75 28.84 10.99
C ALA A 324 -3.42 29.96 11.81
N ASN A 325 -2.66 30.58 12.71
CA ASN A 325 -3.11 31.75 13.48
C ASN A 325 -3.15 33.04 12.61
N THR A 326 -2.68 32.96 11.37
CA THR A 326 -2.68 34.00 10.32
C THR A 326 -3.15 33.39 8.99
N ASP A 327 -3.39 34.21 7.96
CA ASP A 327 -3.77 33.73 6.61
C ASP A 327 -2.80 32.65 6.08
N GLY A 328 -3.37 31.65 5.38
CA GLY A 328 -2.62 30.60 4.67
C GLY A 328 -2.84 29.16 5.14
N GLY A 329 -3.69 28.91 6.14
CA GLY A 329 -4.09 27.56 6.54
C GLY A 329 -5.18 26.96 5.65
N VAL A 330 -5.34 25.63 5.64
CA VAL A 330 -6.48 24.94 5.00
C VAL A 330 -7.79 25.31 5.71
N TYR A 331 -7.76 25.38 7.03
CA TYR A 331 -8.89 25.70 7.89
C TYR A 331 -8.69 27.03 8.62
N ASN A 332 -9.79 27.76 8.83
CA ASN A 332 -9.85 29.00 9.61
C ASN A 332 -9.94 28.74 11.13
N GLY A 333 -9.14 27.79 11.64
CA GLY A 333 -9.13 27.45 13.06
C GLY A 333 -8.54 26.07 13.36
N SER A 334 -8.15 25.85 14.61
CA SER A 334 -7.63 24.57 15.09
C SER A 334 -8.73 23.65 15.59
N PHE A 335 -8.52 22.34 15.49
CA PHE A 335 -9.40 21.31 16.07
C PHE A 335 -8.57 20.29 16.85
N PRO A 336 -9.06 19.73 17.98
CA PRO A 336 -8.29 18.79 18.80
C PRO A 336 -7.88 17.52 18.05
N ASP A 337 -8.76 17.00 17.18
CA ASP A 337 -8.46 15.85 16.32
C ASP A 337 -7.88 16.32 14.98
N VAL A 338 -6.56 16.51 14.95
CA VAL A 338 -5.81 16.85 13.72
C VAL A 338 -5.96 15.75 12.66
N GLY A 339 -6.19 14.50 13.07
CA GLY A 339 -6.45 13.38 12.17
C GLY A 339 -7.74 13.57 11.39
N ALA A 340 -8.80 14.05 12.05
CA ALA A 340 -10.07 14.39 11.41
C ALA A 340 -9.92 15.53 10.39
N LEU A 341 -9.20 16.61 10.73
CA LEU A 341 -8.94 17.73 9.80
C LEU A 341 -8.20 17.25 8.54
N ARG A 342 -7.15 16.45 8.73
CA ARG A 342 -6.36 15.91 7.62
C ARG A 342 -7.19 15.01 6.71
N ASP A 343 -8.04 14.18 7.30
CA ASP A 343 -8.89 13.24 6.59
C ASP A 343 -9.99 13.97 5.80
N ALA A 344 -10.63 14.97 6.42
CA ALA A 344 -11.60 15.85 5.76
C ALA A 344 -10.97 16.61 4.56
N ALA A 345 -9.79 17.20 4.75
CA ALA A 345 -9.08 17.88 3.66
C ALA A 345 -8.75 16.94 2.50
N ARG A 346 -8.34 15.70 2.80
CA ARG A 346 -8.07 14.66 1.80
C ARG A 346 -9.34 14.26 1.03
N ILE A 347 -10.44 13.99 1.73
CA ILE A 347 -11.71 13.62 1.10
C ILE A 347 -12.18 14.73 0.16
N SER A 348 -12.17 15.99 0.61
CA SER A 348 -12.63 17.12 -0.20
C SER A 348 -11.74 17.39 -1.41
N ILE A 349 -10.41 17.27 -1.28
CA ILE A 349 -9.51 17.55 -2.42
C ILE A 349 -9.58 16.44 -3.48
N GLU A 350 -9.76 15.17 -3.06
CA GLU A 350 -9.97 14.04 -3.98
C GLU A 350 -11.28 14.21 -4.77
N ALA A 351 -12.38 14.54 -4.08
CA ALA A 351 -13.67 14.83 -4.73
C ALA A 351 -13.60 16.04 -5.66
N ALA A 352 -12.92 17.12 -5.26
CA ALA A 352 -12.65 18.29 -6.12
C ALA A 352 -11.85 17.91 -7.37
N GLY A 353 -10.91 16.96 -7.26
CA GLY A 353 -10.19 16.42 -8.41
C GLY A 353 -11.10 15.72 -9.40
N GLY A 354 -12.03 14.89 -8.91
CA GLY A 354 -13.07 14.27 -9.74
C GLY A 354 -13.93 15.29 -10.48
N VAL A 355 -14.45 16.30 -9.77
CA VAL A 355 -15.22 17.41 -10.35
C VAL A 355 -14.43 18.10 -11.45
N LYS A 356 -13.15 18.42 -11.19
CA LYS A 356 -12.28 19.10 -12.17
C LYS A 356 -12.07 18.27 -13.45
N VAL A 357 -11.91 16.95 -13.34
CA VAL A 357 -11.83 16.06 -14.53
C VAL A 357 -13.10 16.19 -15.37
N LEU A 358 -14.27 16.18 -14.75
CA LEU A 358 -15.54 16.24 -15.48
C LEU A 358 -15.82 17.63 -16.09
N GLN A 359 -15.30 18.70 -15.47
CA GLN A 359 -15.38 20.06 -16.01
C GLN A 359 -14.43 20.25 -17.20
N GLU A 360 -13.18 19.79 -17.09
CA GLU A 360 -12.18 19.93 -18.17
C GLU A 360 -12.41 18.94 -19.33
N TYR A 361 -13.00 17.78 -19.04
CA TYR A 361 -13.26 16.70 -20.01
C TYR A 361 -14.71 16.24 -19.92
N PRO A 362 -15.67 17.08 -20.36
CA PRO A 362 -17.11 16.81 -20.24
C PRO A 362 -17.59 15.63 -21.09
N ASP A 363 -16.76 15.14 -22.01
CA ASP A 363 -17.00 13.95 -22.81
C ASP A 363 -16.44 12.66 -22.19
N THR A 364 -16.05 12.70 -20.91
CA THR A 364 -15.67 11.52 -20.14
C THR A 364 -16.88 10.60 -19.94
N ASN A 365 -16.77 9.33 -20.33
CA ASN A 365 -17.85 8.34 -20.20
C ASN A 365 -17.87 7.70 -18.80
N TRP A 366 -16.69 7.46 -18.22
CA TRP A 366 -16.52 6.93 -16.87
C TRP A 366 -15.46 7.71 -16.09
N LEU A 367 -15.76 7.98 -14.83
CA LEU A 367 -14.81 8.46 -13.84
C LEU A 367 -14.71 7.45 -12.70
N PHE A 368 -13.56 6.79 -12.59
CA PHE A 368 -13.26 5.93 -11.46
C PHE A 368 -12.48 6.71 -10.40
N MET A 369 -13.03 6.77 -9.18
CA MET A 369 -12.34 7.33 -8.03
C MET A 369 -11.79 6.22 -7.16
N HIS A 370 -10.54 6.34 -6.75
CA HIS A 370 -9.97 5.42 -5.77
C HIS A 370 -10.57 5.69 -4.38
N GLY A 371 -11.17 4.67 -3.76
CA GLY A 371 -11.83 4.78 -2.45
C GLY A 371 -13.36 4.86 -2.51
N SER A 372 -13.98 5.08 -1.35
CA SER A 372 -15.44 5.17 -1.22
C SER A 372 -15.95 6.38 -1.99
N LEU A 373 -17.08 6.23 -2.69
CA LEU A 373 -17.71 7.34 -3.42
C LEU A 373 -18.28 8.37 -2.43
N VAL A 374 -18.92 7.90 -1.35
CA VAL A 374 -19.47 8.73 -0.28
C VAL A 374 -18.87 8.31 1.05
N ASN A 375 -18.21 9.25 1.73
CA ASN A 375 -17.62 9.02 3.05
C ASN A 375 -18.58 9.43 4.19
N PRO A 376 -18.56 8.73 5.34
CA PRO A 376 -19.33 9.12 6.53
C PRO A 376 -18.88 10.48 7.07
N VAL A 377 -19.80 11.42 7.26
CA VAL A 377 -19.44 12.80 7.64
C VAL A 377 -19.69 13.17 9.09
N SER A 378 -20.49 12.39 9.83
CA SER A 378 -20.91 12.72 11.20
C SER A 378 -19.76 12.84 12.21
N ARG A 379 -18.55 12.35 11.87
CA ARG A 379 -17.35 12.50 12.71
C ARG A 379 -16.63 13.85 12.53
N TYR A 380 -16.95 14.61 11.48
CA TYR A 380 -16.30 15.88 11.14
C TYR A 380 -17.22 17.05 11.52
N THR A 381 -17.72 17.00 12.76
CA THR A 381 -18.66 17.96 13.33
C THR A 381 -18.12 18.50 14.65
N ASP A 382 -18.82 19.46 15.23
CA ASP A 382 -18.51 20.01 16.54
C ASP A 382 -18.42 18.93 17.63
N VAL A 383 -17.45 19.08 18.53
CA VAL A 383 -17.34 18.24 19.73
C VAL A 383 -18.24 18.83 20.81
N MET A 384 -19.28 18.08 21.16
CA MET A 384 -20.23 18.47 22.20
C MET A 384 -19.77 17.97 23.58
N LYS A 385 -19.89 18.81 24.61
CA LYS A 385 -19.77 18.44 26.02
C LYS A 385 -20.85 19.16 26.82
N ASP A 386 -21.62 18.43 27.63
CA ASP A 386 -22.71 18.99 28.44
C ASP A 386 -23.73 19.80 27.59
N ARG A 387 -24.04 19.29 26.38
CA ARG A 387 -24.89 19.93 25.35
C ARG A 387 -24.40 21.31 24.87
N LYS A 388 -23.13 21.66 25.11
CA LYS A 388 -22.48 22.86 24.57
C LYS A 388 -21.35 22.48 23.62
N VAL A 389 -21.13 23.30 22.61
CA VAL A 389 -19.97 23.15 21.71
C VAL A 389 -18.71 23.43 22.51
N ARG A 390 -17.88 22.39 22.69
CA ARG A 390 -16.58 22.50 23.35
C ARG A 390 -15.49 22.86 22.34
N TYR A 391 -15.57 22.28 21.14
CA TYR A 391 -14.68 22.60 20.02
C TYR A 391 -15.51 22.59 18.74
N ALA A 392 -15.55 23.73 18.05
CA ALA A 392 -16.21 23.83 16.75
C ALA A 392 -15.31 23.21 15.66
N PHE A 393 -15.89 22.47 14.72
CA PHE A 393 -15.15 22.02 13.56
C PHE A 393 -14.93 23.21 12.62
N PRO A 394 -13.67 23.54 12.27
CA PRO A 394 -13.38 24.79 11.57
C PRO A 394 -13.82 24.75 10.10
N ASP A 395 -14.16 25.92 9.58
CA ASP A 395 -14.48 26.11 8.17
C ASP A 395 -13.23 26.11 7.30
N PHE A 396 -13.37 25.79 6.01
CA PHE A 396 -12.29 25.96 5.05
C PHE A 396 -11.94 27.43 4.87
N SER A 397 -10.65 27.72 4.66
CA SER A 397 -10.19 29.05 4.30
C SER A 397 -10.60 29.43 2.87
N THR A 398 -10.63 30.72 2.56
CA THR A 398 -10.93 31.20 1.20
C THR A 398 -9.99 30.59 0.16
N ALA A 399 -8.70 30.47 0.48
CA ALA A 399 -7.72 29.83 -0.40
C ALA A 399 -8.02 28.33 -0.60
N ALA A 400 -8.47 27.63 0.44
CA ALA A 400 -8.89 26.24 0.31
C ALA A 400 -10.17 26.13 -0.53
N LEU A 401 -11.15 27.01 -0.37
CA LEU A 401 -12.37 27.03 -1.17
C LEU A 401 -12.09 27.23 -2.67
N GLN A 402 -11.11 28.08 -3.02
CA GLN A 402 -10.64 28.27 -4.39
C GLN A 402 -10.09 26.97 -5.01
N GLU A 403 -9.43 26.15 -4.21
CA GLU A 403 -8.95 24.83 -4.64
C GLU A 403 -10.04 23.76 -4.63
N LEU A 404 -11.05 23.86 -3.76
CA LEU A 404 -12.02 22.79 -3.54
C LEU A 404 -13.29 22.91 -4.41
N LEU A 405 -13.62 24.11 -4.88
CA LEU A 405 -14.88 24.40 -5.55
C LEU A 405 -14.70 25.09 -6.92
N PRO A 406 -15.72 25.06 -7.78
CA PRO A 406 -15.77 25.88 -9.00
C PRO A 406 -15.71 27.38 -8.70
N GLU A 407 -15.28 28.18 -9.68
CA GLU A 407 -15.06 29.62 -9.54
C GLU A 407 -16.29 30.38 -9.03
N GLU A 408 -17.49 29.96 -9.41
CA GLU A 408 -18.74 30.60 -9.01
C GLU A 408 -19.05 30.42 -7.51
N GLU A 409 -18.39 29.46 -6.85
CA GLU A 409 -18.69 29.04 -5.48
C GLU A 409 -17.57 29.35 -4.46
N HIS A 410 -16.53 30.09 -4.87
CA HIS A 410 -15.39 30.43 -4.03
C HIS A 410 -15.73 31.33 -2.83
N GLN A 411 -16.85 32.04 -2.87
CA GLN A 411 -17.26 33.04 -1.87
C GLN A 411 -18.11 32.47 -0.73
N ARG A 412 -18.18 31.14 -0.57
CA ARG A 412 -18.90 30.50 0.55
C ARG A 412 -18.32 30.93 1.90
N THR A 413 -19.19 31.14 2.88
CA THR A 413 -18.82 31.57 4.24
C THR A 413 -19.63 30.83 5.31
N GLY A 414 -19.11 30.84 6.54
CA GLY A 414 -19.73 30.18 7.68
C GLY A 414 -20.06 28.72 7.39
N ARG A 415 -21.29 28.31 7.69
CA ARG A 415 -21.77 26.94 7.52
C ARG A 415 -21.61 26.39 6.09
N GLU A 416 -21.66 27.25 5.07
CA GLU A 416 -21.49 26.84 3.68
C GLU A 416 -20.02 26.64 3.28
N ALA A 417 -19.07 27.18 4.06
CA ALA A 417 -17.63 26.95 3.92
C ALA A 417 -17.13 25.74 4.74
N ASN A 418 -18.00 25.14 5.54
CA ASN A 418 -17.68 23.97 6.35
C ASN A 418 -17.49 22.71 5.47
N PHE A 419 -16.68 21.76 5.94
CA PHE A 419 -16.46 20.48 5.27
C PHE A 419 -17.76 19.78 4.85
N ILE A 420 -18.78 19.75 5.72
CA ILE A 420 -20.04 19.05 5.43
C ILE A 420 -20.76 19.68 4.23
N SER A 421 -20.78 21.00 4.12
CA SER A 421 -21.47 21.68 3.00
C SER A 421 -20.64 21.62 1.71
N VAL A 422 -19.31 21.80 1.82
CA VAL A 422 -18.41 21.75 0.67
C VAL A 422 -18.36 20.37 0.05
N TYR A 423 -18.24 19.32 0.87
CA TYR A 423 -18.20 17.94 0.36
C TYR A 423 -19.56 17.50 -0.21
N LEU A 424 -20.68 17.90 0.41
CA LEU A 424 -22.01 17.70 -0.17
C LEU A 424 -22.09 18.28 -1.57
N ARG A 425 -21.66 19.54 -1.74
CA ARG A 425 -21.71 20.20 -3.05
C ARG A 425 -20.82 19.51 -4.09
N GLN A 426 -19.64 19.04 -3.70
CA GLN A 426 -18.78 18.28 -4.60
C GLN A 426 -19.45 16.98 -5.06
N LEU A 427 -20.16 16.28 -4.16
CA LEU A 427 -20.93 15.07 -4.51
C LEU A 427 -22.11 15.40 -5.43
N GLU A 428 -22.80 16.52 -5.21
CA GLU A 428 -23.85 17.01 -6.12
C GLU A 428 -23.30 17.27 -7.52
N LEU A 429 -22.16 17.96 -7.64
CA LEU A 429 -21.52 18.21 -8.94
C LEU A 429 -21.11 16.92 -9.66
N LEU A 430 -20.63 15.91 -8.92
CA LEU A 430 -20.34 14.58 -9.48
C LEU A 430 -21.64 13.87 -9.93
N LEU A 431 -22.71 14.00 -9.15
CA LEU A 431 -24.03 13.43 -9.43
C LEU A 431 -24.73 14.12 -10.61
N GLU A 432 -24.56 15.42 -10.79
CA GLU A 432 -25.11 16.19 -11.91
C GLU A 432 -24.42 15.87 -13.24
N SER A 433 -23.23 15.24 -13.20
CA SER A 433 -22.46 14.91 -14.39
C SER A 433 -23.10 13.82 -15.26
N LYS A 434 -22.83 13.90 -16.57
CA LYS A 434 -23.26 12.87 -17.54
C LYS A 434 -22.41 11.59 -17.47
N ALA A 435 -21.21 11.67 -16.91
CA ALA A 435 -20.31 10.54 -16.76
C ALA A 435 -20.85 9.55 -15.71
N VAL A 436 -20.54 8.27 -15.88
CA VAL A 436 -20.71 7.30 -14.81
C VAL A 436 -19.62 7.52 -13.78
N VAL A 437 -19.99 7.81 -12.53
CA VAL A 437 -19.02 8.01 -11.44
C VAL A 437 -19.04 6.78 -10.54
N CYS A 438 -17.87 6.15 -10.38
CA CYS A 438 -17.74 4.93 -9.59
C CYS A 438 -16.57 5.02 -8.62
N GLY A 439 -16.85 4.91 -7.32
CA GLY A 439 -15.86 4.67 -6.29
C GLY A 439 -15.41 3.21 -6.29
N VAL A 440 -14.11 2.96 -6.30
CA VAL A 440 -13.54 1.60 -6.34
C VAL A 440 -12.61 1.41 -5.16
N VAL A 441 -12.90 0.43 -4.31
CA VAL A 441 -12.15 0.20 -3.07
C VAL A 441 -11.40 -1.13 -3.13
N GLU A 442 -10.08 -1.06 -3.02
CA GLU A 442 -9.19 -2.23 -2.93
C GLU A 442 -9.15 -2.82 -1.51
N ARG A 443 -9.15 -1.95 -0.49
CA ARG A 443 -8.85 -2.35 0.89
C ARG A 443 -10.01 -3.10 1.53
N GLU A 444 -9.66 -4.13 2.29
CA GLU A 444 -10.59 -4.85 3.16
C GLU A 444 -11.19 -3.87 4.19
N SER A 445 -12.53 -3.80 4.24
CA SER A 445 -13.25 -3.07 5.27
C SER A 445 -13.61 -3.98 6.44
N HIS A 446 -13.75 -3.39 7.62
CA HIS A 446 -14.30 -4.06 8.81
C HIS A 446 -15.83 -3.96 8.89
N SER A 447 -16.49 -3.63 7.79
CA SER A 447 -17.94 -3.42 7.72
C SER A 447 -18.71 -4.72 7.52
N THR A 448 -19.94 -4.75 8.03
CA THR A 448 -20.97 -5.76 7.78
C THR A 448 -22.21 -5.14 7.12
N SER A 449 -22.09 -3.88 6.66
CA SER A 449 -23.22 -3.07 6.21
C SER A 449 -23.89 -3.65 4.96
N VAL A 450 -23.10 -4.24 4.05
CA VAL A 450 -23.64 -4.78 2.80
C VAL A 450 -24.36 -6.09 3.08
N ILE A 451 -23.75 -6.98 3.87
CA ILE A 451 -24.40 -8.21 4.33
C ILE A 451 -25.73 -7.87 5.03
N ARG A 452 -25.70 -6.97 6.02
CA ARG A 452 -26.90 -6.58 6.78
C ARG A 452 -28.00 -6.06 5.87
N GLN A 453 -27.66 -5.16 4.95
CA GLN A 453 -28.64 -4.62 4.00
C GLN A 453 -29.23 -5.69 3.08
N ILE A 454 -28.40 -6.62 2.58
CA ILE A 454 -28.88 -7.73 1.75
C ILE A 454 -29.90 -8.53 2.55
N ILE A 455 -29.52 -9.03 3.73
CA ILE A 455 -30.35 -9.91 4.55
C ILE A 455 -31.69 -9.24 4.89
N GLN A 456 -31.66 -7.97 5.27
CA GLN A 456 -32.87 -7.19 5.57
C GLN A 456 -33.75 -6.95 4.35
N SER A 457 -33.17 -6.86 3.15
CA SER A 457 -33.90 -6.62 1.89
C SER A 457 -34.47 -7.89 1.23
N LEU A 458 -34.18 -9.07 1.75
CA LEU A 458 -34.70 -10.33 1.21
C LEU A 458 -36.19 -10.47 1.50
N ASP A 459 -36.96 -10.85 0.48
CA ASP A 459 -38.36 -11.22 0.63
C ASP A 459 -38.49 -12.59 1.31
N ASP A 460 -39.23 -12.63 2.41
CA ASP A 460 -39.42 -13.81 3.25
C ASP A 460 -40.07 -14.96 2.49
N ASP A 461 -41.05 -14.68 1.62
CA ASP A 461 -41.74 -15.72 0.86
C ASP A 461 -40.82 -16.31 -0.22
N ALA A 462 -39.94 -15.49 -0.79
CA ALA A 462 -38.97 -15.93 -1.81
C ALA A 462 -37.87 -16.84 -1.23
N ILE A 463 -37.53 -16.69 0.05
CA ILE A 463 -36.45 -17.45 0.70
C ILE A 463 -36.96 -18.59 1.59
N ARG A 464 -38.22 -18.61 2.03
CA ARG A 464 -38.76 -19.60 2.99
C ARG A 464 -38.44 -21.05 2.60
N GLY A 465 -38.55 -21.39 1.32
CA GLY A 465 -38.26 -22.75 0.83
C GLY A 465 -36.78 -23.14 0.76
N LEU A 466 -35.86 -22.21 1.04
CA LEU A 466 -34.41 -22.40 1.00
C LEU A 466 -33.79 -22.51 2.39
N LEU A 467 -34.53 -22.16 3.43
CA LEU A 467 -34.02 -21.96 4.78
C LEU A 467 -34.31 -23.15 5.69
N PRO A 468 -33.41 -23.46 6.64
CA PRO A 468 -33.65 -24.48 7.67
C PRO A 468 -34.61 -24.01 8.76
N LEU A 469 -34.85 -22.69 8.85
CA LEU A 469 -35.64 -22.01 9.87
C LEU A 469 -36.64 -21.04 9.21
N PRO A 470 -37.69 -20.59 9.90
CA PRO A 470 -38.52 -19.48 9.45
C PRO A 470 -37.66 -18.25 9.08
N PRO A 471 -38.01 -17.50 8.02
CA PRO A 471 -37.19 -16.39 7.51
C PRO A 471 -36.75 -15.37 8.58
N GLU A 472 -37.65 -14.92 9.44
CA GLU A 472 -37.35 -13.98 10.53
C GLU A 472 -36.28 -14.52 11.48
N GLN A 473 -36.49 -15.73 12.02
CA GLN A 473 -35.55 -16.39 12.93
C GLN A 473 -34.19 -16.65 12.27
N TRP A 474 -34.20 -17.00 10.99
CA TRP A 474 -32.97 -17.21 10.23
C TRP A 474 -32.19 -15.92 10.02
N LYS A 475 -32.88 -14.81 9.68
CA LYS A 475 -32.26 -13.50 9.48
C LYS A 475 -31.59 -13.02 10.76
N ASP A 476 -32.27 -13.14 11.89
CA ASP A 476 -31.73 -12.75 13.20
C ASP A 476 -30.49 -13.60 13.55
N TRP A 477 -30.60 -14.92 13.46
CA TRP A 477 -29.47 -15.83 13.68
C TRP A 477 -28.27 -15.50 12.76
N PHE A 478 -28.52 -15.28 11.47
CA PHE A 478 -27.47 -14.99 10.49
C PHE A 478 -26.75 -13.69 10.84
N LEU A 479 -27.48 -12.64 11.20
CA LEU A 479 -26.91 -11.35 11.57
C LEU A 479 -26.12 -11.42 12.88
N SER A 480 -26.61 -12.14 13.90
CA SER A 480 -25.88 -12.38 15.14
C SER A 480 -24.61 -13.19 14.91
N ALA A 481 -24.64 -14.22 14.06
CA ALA A 481 -23.47 -15.02 13.73
C ALA A 481 -22.39 -14.23 12.96
N VAL A 482 -22.79 -13.27 12.13
CA VAL A 482 -21.88 -12.39 11.38
C VAL A 482 -21.24 -11.34 12.30
N ASP A 483 -22.00 -10.81 13.25
CA ASP A 483 -21.55 -9.74 14.15
C ASP A 483 -21.92 -10.03 15.60
N PRO A 484 -21.22 -10.99 16.26
CA PRO A 484 -21.55 -11.46 17.61
C PRO A 484 -21.22 -10.44 18.72
N SER A 485 -20.78 -9.22 18.38
CA SER A 485 -20.48 -8.17 19.36
C SER A 485 -21.72 -7.63 20.10
N ASP A 486 -22.92 -8.04 19.69
CA ASP A 486 -24.19 -7.70 20.36
C ASP A 486 -24.61 -8.77 21.41
N ASP A 487 -23.90 -9.89 21.55
CA ASP A 487 -24.17 -10.92 22.58
C ASP A 487 -23.43 -10.60 23.90
N GLU A 488 -24.10 -10.78 25.05
CA GLU A 488 -23.59 -10.47 26.39
C GLU A 488 -22.26 -11.19 26.74
N ASP A 489 -21.97 -12.30 26.07
CA ASP A 489 -20.76 -13.11 26.24
C ASP A 489 -19.59 -12.68 25.33
N GLY A 490 -19.77 -11.74 24.40
CA GLY A 490 -18.71 -10.90 23.78
C GLY A 490 -17.46 -11.56 23.15
N HIS A 491 -17.42 -12.88 22.96
CA HIS A 491 -16.21 -13.61 22.58
C HIS A 491 -16.12 -14.03 21.11
N GLY A 492 -17.12 -13.69 20.28
CA GLY A 492 -17.14 -14.02 18.86
C GLY A 492 -16.43 -12.98 17.98
N GLN A 493 -15.82 -13.44 16.89
CA GLN A 493 -15.17 -12.57 15.93
C GLN A 493 -16.09 -12.16 14.77
N ARG A 494 -16.13 -10.87 14.45
CA ARG A 494 -16.89 -10.31 13.33
C ARG A 494 -16.43 -10.85 11.97
N ILE A 495 -17.38 -11.32 11.18
CA ILE A 495 -17.20 -11.72 9.78
C ILE A 495 -17.49 -10.52 8.88
N THR A 496 -16.49 -10.02 8.17
CA THR A 496 -16.62 -8.79 7.37
C THR A 496 -17.22 -9.03 5.98
N ASP A 497 -17.78 -7.97 5.37
CA ASP A 497 -18.31 -8.01 3.99
C ASP A 497 -17.30 -8.63 3.02
N PRO A 498 -16.02 -8.16 2.93
CA PRO A 498 -15.07 -8.72 1.95
C PRO A 498 -14.74 -10.19 2.23
N LEU A 499 -14.66 -10.61 3.49
CA LEU A 499 -14.36 -11.99 3.87
C LEU A 499 -15.48 -12.93 3.42
N LEU A 500 -16.74 -12.57 3.73
CA LEU A 500 -17.89 -13.40 3.37
C LEU A 500 -18.08 -13.43 1.85
N PHE A 501 -18.03 -12.28 1.18
CA PHE A 501 -18.21 -12.23 -0.28
C PHE A 501 -17.10 -12.93 -1.05
N ARG A 502 -15.88 -13.00 -0.48
CA ARG A 502 -14.80 -13.80 -1.06
C ARG A 502 -15.15 -15.29 -1.11
N CYS A 503 -15.89 -15.79 -0.12
CA CYS A 503 -16.34 -17.17 -0.07
C CYS A 503 -17.59 -17.39 -0.95
N VAL A 504 -18.49 -16.40 -0.97
CA VAL A 504 -19.76 -16.44 -1.69
C VAL A 504 -19.58 -16.30 -3.21
N LEU A 505 -18.75 -15.38 -3.70
CA LEU A 505 -18.61 -15.08 -5.12
C LEU A 505 -17.58 -15.99 -5.82
N GLU A 506 -17.80 -16.29 -7.10
CA GLU A 506 -16.83 -16.91 -8.00
C GLU A 506 -16.06 -15.86 -8.82
N PRO A 507 -14.86 -16.16 -9.33
CA PRO A 507 -14.19 -15.29 -10.29
C PRO A 507 -15.07 -14.98 -11.51
N GLY A 508 -15.27 -13.70 -11.79
CA GLY A 508 -16.17 -13.21 -12.83
C GLY A 508 -17.61 -12.99 -12.34
N GLU A 509 -17.93 -13.23 -11.08
CA GLU A 509 -19.23 -12.87 -10.51
C GLU A 509 -19.19 -11.47 -9.87
N ALA A 510 -20.34 -10.79 -9.93
CA ALA A 510 -20.58 -9.56 -9.21
C ALA A 510 -21.93 -9.62 -8.48
N LEU A 511 -21.97 -9.07 -7.28
CA LEU A 511 -23.20 -8.86 -6.52
C LEU A 511 -23.98 -7.68 -7.11
N LEU A 512 -25.29 -7.78 -7.26
CA LEU A 512 -26.12 -6.63 -7.63
C LEU A 512 -26.05 -5.52 -6.57
N PRO A 513 -25.97 -4.24 -6.95
CA PRO A 513 -25.77 -3.16 -5.99
C PRO A 513 -26.90 -3.06 -4.96
N VAL A 514 -26.53 -2.82 -3.71
CA VAL A 514 -27.48 -2.54 -2.62
C VAL A 514 -27.29 -1.13 -2.09
N LYS A 515 -28.37 -0.46 -1.75
CA LYS A 515 -28.36 0.91 -1.21
C LYS A 515 -27.78 0.91 0.21
N ILE A 516 -26.71 1.66 0.46
CA ILE A 516 -26.09 1.76 1.79
C ILE A 516 -26.12 3.19 2.28
N ASP A 517 -26.82 3.42 3.39
CA ASP A 517 -26.74 4.70 4.08
C ASP A 517 -25.42 4.81 4.86
N ARG A 518 -24.54 5.68 4.38
CA ARG A 518 -23.25 6.01 5.03
C ARG A 518 -23.39 7.09 6.09
N ASN A 519 -24.52 7.80 6.11
CA ASN A 519 -24.74 9.04 6.84
C ASN A 519 -26.05 8.99 7.63
N GLU A 520 -26.22 7.94 8.44
CA GLU A 520 -27.41 7.70 9.27
C GLU A 520 -27.82 8.96 10.06
N LEU A 521 -29.02 9.47 9.81
CA LEU A 521 -29.56 10.66 10.49
C LEU A 521 -29.64 10.53 12.01
N ARG A 522 -29.79 9.30 12.53
CA ARG A 522 -29.78 9.04 13.98
C ARG A 522 -28.44 9.40 14.63
N ARG A 523 -27.34 9.23 13.89
CA ARG A 523 -25.97 9.53 14.35
C ARG A 523 -25.54 10.95 13.99
N ALA A 524 -26.29 11.65 13.15
CA ALA A 524 -26.01 13.01 12.76
C ALA A 524 -26.29 14.00 13.91
N PRO A 525 -25.38 14.95 14.19
CA PRO A 525 -25.66 16.01 15.15
C PRO A 525 -26.85 16.87 14.70
N ASP A 526 -27.67 17.32 15.65
CA ASP A 526 -28.90 18.08 15.35
C ASP A 526 -28.65 19.32 14.47
N ALA A 527 -27.55 20.04 14.71
CA ALA A 527 -27.15 21.22 13.94
C ALA A 527 -26.78 20.92 12.47
N TRP A 528 -26.62 19.66 12.09
CA TRP A 528 -26.21 19.23 10.75
C TRP A 528 -27.20 18.29 10.07
N LYS A 529 -28.30 17.91 10.72
CA LYS A 529 -29.29 16.96 10.18
C LYS A 529 -29.87 17.38 8.84
N ASP A 530 -30.17 18.66 8.66
CA ASP A 530 -30.72 19.20 7.41
C ASP A 530 -29.75 19.06 6.24
N LYS A 531 -28.42 19.20 6.45
CA LYS A 531 -27.40 19.01 5.42
C LYS A 531 -27.02 17.55 5.24
N ILE A 532 -26.80 16.82 6.33
CA ILE A 532 -26.43 15.39 6.30
C ILE A 532 -27.54 14.57 5.62
N GLY A 533 -28.81 14.92 5.84
CA GLY A 533 -29.94 14.28 5.17
C GLY A 533 -30.01 14.49 3.65
N GLN A 534 -29.22 15.42 3.09
CA GLN A 534 -29.14 15.68 1.64
C GLN A 534 -28.01 14.88 0.97
N TYR A 535 -27.14 14.21 1.72
CA TYR A 535 -26.05 13.43 1.14
C TYR A 535 -26.59 12.29 0.26
N PRO A 536 -26.02 12.08 -0.94
CA PRO A 536 -26.43 10.97 -1.78
C PRO A 536 -26.13 9.65 -1.09
N THR A 537 -27.05 8.70 -1.21
CA THR A 537 -26.87 7.35 -0.71
C THR A 537 -26.22 6.48 -1.80
N PRO A 538 -24.98 6.00 -1.62
CA PRO A 538 -24.34 5.17 -2.63
C PRO A 538 -24.98 3.78 -2.69
N PHE A 539 -24.96 3.21 -3.89
CA PHE A 539 -25.23 1.79 -4.09
C PHE A 539 -23.91 1.03 -4.16
N VAL A 540 -23.82 -0.03 -3.36
CA VAL A 540 -22.58 -0.77 -3.12
C VAL A 540 -22.69 -2.19 -3.67
N SER A 541 -21.67 -2.62 -4.40
CA SER A 541 -21.52 -3.96 -4.97
C SER A 541 -20.12 -4.51 -4.68
N TYR A 542 -19.97 -5.84 -4.81
CA TYR A 542 -18.69 -6.53 -4.80
C TYR A 542 -18.54 -7.32 -6.10
N THR A 543 -17.38 -7.16 -6.76
CA THR A 543 -16.99 -7.95 -7.94
C THR A 543 -15.76 -8.78 -7.60
N GLN A 544 -15.75 -10.06 -7.96
CA GLN A 544 -14.64 -10.97 -7.68
C GLN A 544 -13.80 -11.20 -8.95
N PRO A 545 -12.61 -10.58 -9.11
CA PRO A 545 -11.87 -10.70 -10.37
C PRO A 545 -11.12 -12.01 -10.53
N THR A 546 -10.54 -12.50 -9.44
CA THR A 546 -9.68 -13.70 -9.41
C THR A 546 -10.00 -14.53 -8.18
N GLU A 547 -9.46 -15.74 -8.04
CA GLU A 547 -9.69 -16.60 -6.86
C GLU A 547 -8.78 -16.27 -5.66
N TRP A 548 -7.70 -15.52 -5.87
CA TRP A 548 -6.65 -15.30 -4.86
C TRP A 548 -6.69 -13.92 -4.20
N ASN A 549 -7.46 -12.96 -4.75
CA ASN A 549 -7.64 -11.62 -4.17
C ASN A 549 -8.97 -11.48 -3.45
N ALA A 550 -9.08 -10.46 -2.59
CA ALA A 550 -10.37 -10.02 -2.06
C ALA A 550 -11.25 -9.46 -3.19
N PRO A 551 -12.59 -9.57 -3.09
CA PRO A 551 -13.47 -8.91 -4.04
C PRO A 551 -13.31 -7.40 -3.98
N VAL A 552 -13.37 -6.76 -5.15
CA VAL A 552 -13.28 -5.31 -5.31
C VAL A 552 -14.66 -4.71 -5.03
N ARG A 553 -14.72 -3.74 -4.11
CA ARG A 553 -15.96 -3.02 -3.81
C ARG A 553 -16.17 -1.90 -4.80
N LEU A 554 -17.39 -1.82 -5.34
CA LEU A 554 -17.84 -0.78 -6.26
C LEU A 554 -18.93 0.04 -5.59
N GLU A 555 -18.83 1.36 -5.68
CA GLU A 555 -19.84 2.30 -5.18
C GLU A 555 -20.28 3.21 -6.33
N MET A 556 -21.59 3.32 -6.55
CA MET A 556 -22.18 4.10 -7.66
C MET A 556 -23.33 4.97 -7.15
N PHE A 557 -23.60 6.05 -7.86
CA PHE A 557 -24.82 6.81 -7.66
C PHE A 557 -26.03 6.07 -8.27
N GLU A 558 -27.22 6.37 -7.75
CA GLU A 558 -28.48 5.78 -8.24
C GLU A 558 -28.68 6.01 -9.75
N LYS A 559 -28.35 7.21 -10.24
CA LYS A 559 -28.46 7.56 -11.67
C LYS A 559 -27.68 6.63 -12.60
N ASP A 560 -26.59 6.05 -12.11
CA ASP A 560 -25.65 5.27 -12.91
C ASP A 560 -25.93 3.76 -12.87
N LEU A 561 -26.91 3.32 -12.06
CA LEU A 561 -27.23 1.89 -11.87
C LEU A 561 -27.66 1.18 -13.15
N GLY A 562 -28.31 1.88 -14.08
CA GLY A 562 -28.68 1.33 -15.39
C GLY A 562 -27.47 0.87 -16.21
N ARG A 563 -26.27 1.34 -15.86
CA ARG A 563 -24.99 0.96 -16.49
C ARG A 563 -24.08 0.15 -15.55
N PHE A 564 -24.64 -0.44 -14.49
CA PHE A 564 -23.85 -1.19 -13.50
C PHE A 564 -23.11 -2.37 -14.13
N GLU A 565 -23.77 -3.22 -14.91
CA GLU A 565 -23.14 -4.42 -15.49
C GLU A 565 -21.99 -4.05 -16.45
N GLU A 566 -22.19 -3.02 -17.27
CA GLU A 566 -21.15 -2.46 -18.14
C GLU A 566 -19.94 -1.95 -17.33
N THR A 567 -20.21 -1.24 -16.24
CA THR A 567 -19.19 -0.66 -15.35
C THR A 567 -18.44 -1.74 -14.58
N ALA A 568 -19.14 -2.72 -14.01
CA ALA A 568 -18.54 -3.87 -13.34
C ALA A 568 -17.70 -4.70 -14.31
N SER A 569 -18.15 -4.86 -15.56
CA SER A 569 -17.38 -5.52 -16.61
C SER A 569 -16.10 -4.75 -16.94
N LEU A 570 -16.17 -3.42 -17.04
CA LEU A 570 -15.00 -2.58 -17.27
C LEU A 570 -13.99 -2.67 -16.12
N VAL A 571 -14.45 -2.60 -14.87
CA VAL A 571 -13.59 -2.80 -13.67
C VAL A 571 -12.95 -4.18 -13.70
N LEU A 572 -13.72 -5.24 -13.93
CA LEU A 572 -13.23 -6.62 -13.99
C LEU A 572 -12.09 -6.76 -15.00
N HIS A 573 -12.30 -6.32 -16.23
CA HIS A 573 -11.29 -6.46 -17.27
C HIS A 573 -10.09 -5.53 -17.05
N CYS A 574 -10.29 -4.33 -16.51
CA CYS A 574 -9.20 -3.47 -16.04
C CYS A 574 -8.34 -4.18 -14.98
N SER A 575 -8.97 -4.93 -14.07
CA SER A 575 -8.28 -5.69 -13.01
C SER A 575 -7.48 -6.87 -13.54
N LEU A 576 -7.87 -7.42 -14.69
CA LEU A 576 -7.25 -8.58 -15.31
C LEU A 576 -6.17 -8.23 -16.35
N LEU A 577 -5.85 -6.94 -16.53
CA LEU A 577 -4.83 -6.49 -17.49
C LEU A 577 -3.41 -6.92 -17.13
N LEU A 578 -3.10 -7.04 -15.83
CA LEU A 578 -1.78 -7.46 -15.35
C LEU A 578 -1.83 -8.89 -14.75
N PRO A 579 -0.82 -9.73 -15.01
CA PRO A 579 -0.80 -11.08 -14.48
C PRO A 579 -0.65 -11.04 -12.95
N ARG A 580 -1.45 -11.86 -12.26
CA ARG A 580 -1.50 -11.94 -10.77
C ARG A 580 -1.86 -10.60 -10.10
N TYR A 581 -2.50 -9.70 -10.83
CA TYR A 581 -3.13 -8.49 -10.31
C TYR A 581 -4.64 -8.66 -10.33
N ALA A 582 -5.36 -7.92 -9.48
CA ALA A 582 -6.82 -8.01 -9.40
C ALA A 582 -7.49 -6.69 -9.00
N PHE A 583 -6.82 -5.56 -9.25
CA PHE A 583 -7.36 -4.22 -9.03
C PHE A 583 -7.26 -3.41 -10.34
N PRO A 584 -8.16 -2.46 -10.63
CA PRO A 584 -8.13 -1.76 -11.92
C PRO A 584 -6.81 -1.04 -12.15
N VAL A 585 -6.12 -1.39 -13.25
CA VAL A 585 -4.77 -0.87 -13.55
C VAL A 585 -4.74 0.65 -13.69
N GLY A 586 -5.81 1.27 -14.20
CA GLY A 586 -5.90 2.73 -14.27
C GLY A 586 -5.80 3.41 -12.90
N LEU A 587 -6.38 2.79 -11.86
CA LEU A 587 -6.30 3.28 -10.48
C LEU A 587 -4.89 3.07 -9.88
N ASP A 588 -4.25 1.94 -10.16
CA ASP A 588 -2.86 1.68 -9.76
C ASP A 588 -1.86 2.66 -10.40
N ILE A 589 -2.10 3.04 -11.67
CA ILE A 589 -1.30 4.03 -12.38
C ILE A 589 -1.42 5.40 -11.70
N VAL A 590 -2.64 5.84 -11.39
CA VAL A 590 -2.86 7.16 -10.79
C VAL A 590 -2.41 7.21 -9.32
N ASP A 591 -2.53 6.13 -8.53
CA ASP A 591 -1.95 6.04 -7.17
C ASP A 591 -0.45 6.33 -7.20
N LYS A 592 0.28 5.64 -8.08
CA LYS A 592 1.73 5.83 -8.25
C LYS A 592 2.06 7.25 -8.72
N PHE A 593 1.22 7.84 -9.56
CA PHE A 593 1.42 9.19 -10.08
C PHE A 593 1.13 10.29 -9.03
N ALA A 594 0.07 10.10 -8.22
CA ALA A 594 -0.38 11.03 -7.21
C ALA A 594 0.50 10.99 -5.95
N LYS A 595 1.11 9.83 -5.67
CA LYS A 595 2.03 9.63 -4.54
C LYS A 595 3.09 10.71 -4.48
N ILE A 596 3.32 11.23 -3.27
CA ILE A 596 4.40 12.17 -2.96
C ILE A 596 5.58 11.37 -2.39
N PRO A 597 6.68 11.17 -3.15
CA PRO A 597 7.85 10.47 -2.67
C PRO A 597 8.48 11.04 -1.40
N ASP A 598 8.93 10.14 -0.52
CA ASP A 598 9.66 10.46 0.72
C ASP A 598 10.88 11.36 0.53
N TRP A 599 11.56 11.28 -0.63
CA TRP A 599 12.75 12.11 -0.87
C TRP A 599 12.42 13.59 -1.03
N MET A 600 11.17 13.94 -1.39
CA MET A 600 10.70 15.33 -1.42
C MET A 600 10.28 15.82 -0.03
N SER A 601 9.67 14.96 0.80
CA SER A 601 9.17 15.35 2.12
C SER A 601 10.24 15.40 3.20
N ARG A 602 11.25 14.50 3.16
CA ARG A 602 12.30 14.41 4.19
C ARG A 602 13.16 15.68 4.35
N PRO A 603 13.66 16.33 3.28
CA PRO A 603 14.45 17.55 3.43
C PRO A 603 13.65 18.71 4.02
N VAL A 604 12.37 18.83 3.64
CA VAL A 604 11.45 19.85 4.18
C VAL A 604 11.23 19.63 5.67
N ASN A 605 10.91 18.41 6.09
CA ASN A 605 10.78 18.06 7.51
C ASN A 605 12.07 18.35 8.28
N THR A 606 13.23 17.96 7.74
CA THR A 606 14.53 18.16 8.40
C THR A 606 14.84 19.65 8.58
N ASN A 607 14.69 20.44 7.52
CA ASN A 607 14.96 21.88 7.56
C ASN A 607 14.05 22.60 8.56
N THR A 608 12.76 22.30 8.57
CA THR A 608 11.83 22.97 9.48
C THR A 608 12.09 22.59 10.93
N VAL A 609 12.40 21.32 11.22
CA VAL A 609 12.76 20.91 12.58
C VAL A 609 14.05 21.59 13.05
N VAL A 610 15.04 21.76 12.16
CA VAL A 610 16.27 22.53 12.45
C VAL A 610 15.96 24.02 12.71
N GLN A 611 15.08 24.64 11.94
CA GLN A 611 14.67 26.03 12.17
C GLN A 611 13.89 26.20 13.49
N SER A 612 12.98 25.28 13.81
CA SER A 612 12.28 25.27 15.10
C SER A 612 13.24 25.04 16.27
N LEU A 613 14.26 24.19 16.10
CA LEU A 613 15.31 23.98 17.11
C LEU A 613 16.09 25.27 17.36
N LYS A 614 16.46 25.98 16.29
CA LYS A 614 17.15 27.28 16.38
C LYS A 614 16.30 28.31 17.12
N ARG A 615 15.02 28.43 16.78
CA ARG A 615 14.08 29.34 17.49
C ARG A 615 13.88 28.97 18.96
N ALA A 616 13.83 27.67 19.29
CA ALA A 616 13.73 27.21 20.68
C ALA A 616 14.99 27.57 21.48
N LEU A 617 16.17 27.42 20.87
CA LEU A 617 17.45 27.84 21.45
C LEU A 617 17.50 29.35 21.67
N ASP A 618 17.13 30.15 20.66
CA ASP A 618 17.12 31.61 20.70
C ASP A 618 16.16 32.16 21.77
N ARG A 619 15.07 31.43 22.07
CA ARG A 619 14.07 31.80 23.08
C ARG A 619 14.31 31.18 24.46
N GLY A 620 15.32 30.33 24.62
CA GLY A 620 15.60 29.61 25.87
C GLY A 620 14.54 28.57 26.26
N ASP A 621 13.71 28.10 25.33
CA ASP A 621 12.67 27.10 25.60
C ASP A 621 13.27 25.68 25.61
N THR A 622 13.75 25.28 26.79
CA THR A 622 14.42 24.00 27.04
C THR A 622 13.52 22.79 26.77
N ARG A 623 12.20 22.90 26.99
CA ARG A 623 11.24 21.80 26.78
C ARG A 623 10.99 21.55 25.30
N LEU A 624 10.81 22.62 24.53
CA LEU A 624 10.65 22.56 23.09
C LEU A 624 11.93 22.05 22.43
N PHE A 625 13.08 22.54 22.88
CA PHE A 625 14.40 22.10 22.42
C PHE A 625 14.61 20.59 22.63
N ASP A 626 14.34 20.05 23.81
CA ASP A 626 14.50 18.61 24.08
C ASP A 626 13.53 17.73 23.29
N SER A 627 12.29 18.20 23.07
CA SER A 627 11.30 17.48 22.26
C SER A 627 11.70 17.44 20.78
N LEU A 628 12.16 18.57 20.23
CA LEU A 628 12.68 18.69 18.86
C LEU A 628 13.95 17.86 18.66
N ARG A 629 14.86 17.86 19.64
CA ARG A 629 16.07 17.04 19.67
C ARG A 629 15.74 15.54 19.60
N ARG A 630 14.78 15.07 20.41
CA ARG A 630 14.31 13.67 20.37
C ARG A 630 13.72 13.29 19.01
N MET A 631 13.02 14.21 18.37
CA MET A 631 12.43 14.00 17.04
C MET A 631 13.49 13.89 15.93
N LEU A 632 14.56 14.70 15.98
CA LEU A 632 15.67 14.66 15.01
C LEU A 632 16.59 13.44 15.18
N CYS A 633 16.86 13.05 16.42
CA CYS A 633 17.88 12.04 16.72
C CYS A 633 17.39 10.60 16.61
N GLY A 634 16.08 10.32 16.56
CA GLY A 634 15.57 9.01 16.15
C GLY A 634 15.99 7.82 17.03
N SER A 635 15.05 7.38 17.87
CA SER A 635 15.04 6.18 18.73
C SER A 635 15.61 6.33 20.14
N GLN A 636 14.84 5.84 21.12
CA GLN A 636 15.21 5.74 22.54
C GLN A 636 16.44 4.86 22.83
N ARG A 637 17.09 4.31 21.80
CA ARG A 637 18.29 3.47 21.91
C ARG A 637 19.59 4.25 21.73
N GLU A 638 19.56 5.54 21.41
CA GLU A 638 20.76 6.36 21.31
C GLU A 638 21.31 6.75 22.69
N TRP A 639 22.61 6.54 22.88
CA TRP A 639 23.29 6.68 24.17
C TRP A 639 23.18 8.09 24.76
N LEU A 640 23.07 9.12 23.89
CA LEU A 640 22.94 10.54 24.25
C LEU A 640 21.58 10.91 24.87
N LEU A 641 20.63 9.97 24.90
CA LEU A 641 19.26 10.17 25.39
C LEU A 641 18.99 9.42 26.72
N ARG A 642 20.02 8.82 27.36
CA ARG A 642 19.88 8.20 28.68
C ARG A 642 19.80 9.27 29.79
N PRO A 643 18.84 9.19 30.74
CA PRO A 643 18.81 10.09 31.89
C PRO A 643 20.09 9.92 32.74
N GLY A 644 20.75 11.03 33.11
CA GLY A 644 21.85 11.03 34.07
C GLY A 644 23.24 11.46 33.56
N ILE A 645 23.40 11.84 32.28
CA ILE A 645 24.71 12.23 31.73
C ILE A 645 25.00 13.75 31.87
N TYR A 646 23.95 14.57 32.08
CA TYR A 646 24.08 16.01 32.33
C TYR A 646 23.30 16.41 33.60
N ARG A 647 23.73 15.89 34.75
CA ARG A 647 23.49 16.53 36.04
C ARG A 647 24.83 16.93 36.63
#